data_AF-A0AAJ7SHF7-F1
#
_entry.id   AF-A0AAJ7SHF7-F1
#
_cell.length_a   1.000
_cell.length_b   1.000
_cell.length_c   1.000
_cell.angle_alpha   90.00
_cell.angle_beta   90.00
_cell.angle_gamma   90.00
#
_symmetry.space_group_name_H-M   'P 1'
#
loop_
_entity.id
_entity.type
_entity.pdbx_description
1 polymer ?
#
loop_
_entity_poly.entity_id
_entity_poly.type
_entity_poly.pdbx_seq_one_letter_code
_entity_poly.pdbx_strand_id
1 'polypeptide(L)'
;MRIGGREPLLGSPEITRRVRLRRTHLNAICSLLLGCLVGCSISSQLLYWLRYNSSCDNGLWEVARRTSRRIAQSLVSADAAGQSGLLFTGVMTAQKYIDSRAVAIYETWGQTSSGSLLFFSSEGTVSKQGLPLVALRSVDDSYPPQKKSFMMLKYMYENFLDKYEWFMRCDDDVYVHTERLELFLRSINSSKSLLIGQAGLGNKAEHGQLNLGPNQNFCMGGPGIIMSRKTLSLIGPHIRYCLEHLYSTHEDVEVGRCVHKFAGVPCTWSYEMQSIFHNNFRGEIEAEAVADSVLQKAITLHPIKRPQQMYLMHKVFLQVKAAELRHQILELDRDAALMLKLQGSECRLLNGEECPAIDNRLLEHPFKQYKPMSLEDVQVWDFFAKNYYSPASLNPRRRIESYNELAINRVVSDLMTMINRYSKQRGRVIEFRDIMYGYVRYTPGQGIDYILDLLLSYRKFRGRRMSIPVRRHAYIRRSFAEPMVKVIDEGPPKKVHFIVPLAGRSEAFQRFLLTYEKNCVLKKHATALAVVYFENSEGGTSMEGDPKQLLEEFRNKYKDHDVKLVEASGQFSRAQALEIGAKLFSMDALLFFVDVDMIFDGGLVQRISWNTIQGNTVYFPIVFSQYDPDVVGNEARIDDRHGYWRQFGFGIVSIFHSDLMMVGGLDTNIHGWGKEDVDLFDKVVHSNLTVFRAPDPGLVHVFHPITCAKNLSKEQSQMCEGTRLASTASRDQLADLVAEKFPNLLKN
;
A
#
# COMPACT_ATOMS: atom_id res chain seq x y z
N MET A 1 -9.05 -61.05 -79.13
CA MET A 1 -8.83 -62.27 -79.94
C MET A 1 -7.34 -62.63 -79.81
N ARG A 2 -7.03 -63.81 -79.24
CA ARG A 2 -5.74 -64.57 -79.17
C ARG A 2 -4.49 -63.84 -78.59
N ILE A 3 -3.92 -64.32 -77.46
CA ILE A 3 -2.86 -65.35 -77.31
C ILE A 3 -1.64 -65.02 -78.21
N GLY A 4 -0.38 -64.90 -77.77
CA GLY A 4 0.31 -65.19 -76.51
C GLY A 4 1.79 -65.57 -76.82
N GLY A 5 2.68 -65.57 -75.82
CA GLY A 5 4.05 -66.13 -75.88
C GLY A 5 5.09 -65.21 -75.22
N ARG A 6 5.48 -65.41 -73.95
CA ARG A 6 6.42 -66.39 -73.34
C ARG A 6 7.81 -65.76 -73.07
N GLU A 7 8.11 -65.65 -71.77
CA GLU A 7 9.38 -65.45 -71.04
C GLU A 7 10.51 -66.46 -71.43
N PRO A 8 11.77 -66.40 -70.92
CA PRO A 8 12.31 -65.64 -69.77
C PRO A 8 13.70 -64.98 -69.97
N LEU A 9 14.18 -64.20 -68.98
CA LEU A 9 15.41 -64.50 -68.20
C LEU A 9 15.70 -63.40 -67.17
N LEU A 10 15.81 -63.83 -65.90
CA LEU A 10 16.09 -63.02 -64.72
C LEU A 10 17.53 -62.47 -64.71
N GLY A 11 17.66 -61.23 -64.22
CA GLY A 11 18.93 -60.61 -63.78
C GLY A 11 18.68 -59.49 -62.76
N SER A 12 18.60 -59.87 -61.47
CA SER A 12 18.78 -59.11 -60.21
C SER A 12 18.36 -57.61 -60.10
N PRO A 13 17.41 -57.25 -59.20
CA PRO A 13 16.93 -55.88 -58.96
C PRO A 13 17.63 -55.14 -57.79
N GLU A 14 18.93 -55.36 -57.55
CA GLU A 14 19.59 -54.83 -56.33
C GLU A 14 20.25 -53.45 -56.46
N ILE A 15 20.56 -52.98 -57.67
CA ILE A 15 21.36 -51.75 -57.84
C ILE A 15 20.48 -50.50 -57.93
N THR A 16 19.27 -50.60 -58.49
CA THR A 16 18.37 -49.44 -58.72
C THR A 16 17.59 -49.00 -57.49
N ARG A 17 17.42 -49.85 -56.47
CA ARG A 17 16.69 -49.50 -55.23
C ARG A 17 17.56 -48.74 -54.22
N ARG A 18 18.89 -49.00 -54.19
CA ARG A 18 19.84 -48.33 -53.27
C ARG A 18 20.10 -46.86 -53.65
N VAL A 19 20.07 -46.50 -54.93
CA VAL A 19 20.33 -45.12 -55.38
C VAL A 19 19.12 -44.21 -55.11
N ARG A 20 17.89 -44.73 -55.23
CA ARG A 20 16.66 -43.94 -55.01
C ARG A 20 16.36 -43.71 -53.51
N LEU A 21 16.61 -44.71 -52.65
CA LEU A 21 16.48 -44.53 -51.18
C LEU A 21 17.54 -43.59 -50.60
N ARG A 22 18.79 -43.60 -51.10
CA ARG A 22 19.82 -42.67 -50.62
C ARG A 22 19.47 -41.21 -50.92
N ARG A 23 18.87 -40.90 -52.08
CA ARG A 23 18.48 -39.52 -52.43
C ARG A 23 17.30 -39.00 -51.59
N THR A 24 16.31 -39.85 -51.28
CA THR A 24 15.18 -39.44 -50.42
C THR A 24 15.58 -39.31 -48.95
N HIS A 25 16.46 -40.17 -48.44
CA HIS A 25 17.00 -40.02 -47.07
C HIS A 25 17.93 -38.81 -46.95
N LEU A 26 18.76 -38.51 -47.97
CA LEU A 26 19.61 -37.31 -47.94
C LEU A 26 18.77 -36.03 -47.96
N ASN A 27 17.71 -35.97 -48.77
CA ASN A 27 16.82 -34.81 -48.80
C ASN A 27 16.03 -34.64 -47.50
N ALA A 28 15.59 -35.73 -46.86
CA ALA A 28 14.93 -35.70 -45.56
C ALA A 28 15.88 -35.25 -44.43
N ILE A 29 17.13 -35.72 -44.44
CA ILE A 29 18.16 -35.30 -43.48
C ILE A 29 18.52 -33.82 -43.70
N CYS A 30 18.68 -33.37 -44.95
CA CYS A 30 18.95 -31.97 -45.25
C CYS A 30 17.78 -31.04 -44.86
N SER A 31 16.53 -31.46 -45.04
CA SER A 31 15.37 -30.67 -44.62
C SER A 31 15.19 -30.66 -43.10
N LEU A 32 15.53 -31.76 -42.40
CA LEU A 32 15.58 -31.77 -40.94
C LEU A 32 16.69 -30.86 -40.40
N LEU A 33 17.89 -30.91 -40.98
CA LEU A 33 19.02 -30.05 -40.59
C LEU A 33 18.73 -28.58 -40.89
N LEU A 34 18.12 -28.27 -42.03
CA LEU A 34 17.70 -26.91 -42.36
C LEU A 34 16.60 -26.42 -41.41
N GLY A 35 15.64 -27.28 -41.06
CA GLY A 35 14.60 -26.99 -40.07
C GLY A 35 15.18 -26.74 -38.68
N CYS A 36 16.17 -27.53 -38.26
CA CYS A 36 16.88 -27.32 -37.00
C CYS A 36 17.71 -26.03 -37.01
N LEU A 37 18.39 -25.70 -38.12
CA LEU A 37 19.15 -24.46 -38.25
C LEU A 37 18.25 -23.22 -38.22
N VAL A 38 17.14 -23.26 -38.97
CA VAL A 38 16.13 -22.18 -38.96
C VAL A 38 15.47 -22.06 -37.60
N GLY A 39 15.11 -23.19 -36.96
CA GLY A 39 14.55 -23.22 -35.61
C GLY A 39 15.51 -22.66 -34.56
N CYS A 40 16.81 -23.00 -34.63
CA CYS A 40 17.85 -22.43 -33.79
C CYS A 40 18.06 -20.93 -34.05
N SER A 41 18.06 -20.48 -35.31
CA SER A 41 18.17 -19.06 -35.64
C SER A 41 16.96 -18.25 -35.17
N ILE A 42 15.74 -18.76 -35.35
CA ILE A 42 14.52 -18.10 -34.87
C ILE A 42 14.49 -18.08 -33.34
N SER A 43 14.82 -19.20 -32.68
CA SER A 43 14.87 -19.26 -31.21
C SER A 43 15.97 -18.35 -30.65
N SER A 44 17.13 -18.28 -31.31
CA SER A 44 18.22 -17.38 -30.93
C SER A 44 17.83 -15.91 -31.12
N GLN A 45 17.16 -15.56 -32.22
CA GLN A 45 16.67 -14.20 -32.48
C GLN A 45 15.54 -13.83 -31.52
N LEU A 46 14.65 -14.76 -31.17
CA LEU A 46 13.59 -14.57 -30.19
C LEU A 46 14.17 -14.41 -28.77
N LEU A 47 15.18 -15.21 -28.40
CA LEU A 47 15.89 -15.06 -27.12
C LEU A 47 16.71 -13.76 -27.08
N TYR A 48 17.29 -13.33 -28.20
CA TYR A 48 17.98 -12.05 -28.29
C TYR A 48 17.00 -10.88 -28.18
N TRP A 49 15.84 -10.97 -28.84
CA TRP A 49 14.76 -9.98 -28.77
C TRP A 49 14.14 -9.93 -27.36
N LEU A 50 13.87 -11.07 -26.74
CA LEU A 50 13.43 -11.16 -25.35
C LEU A 50 14.49 -10.56 -24.42
N ARG A 51 15.79 -10.83 -24.62
CA ARG A 51 16.89 -10.29 -23.80
C ARG A 51 17.11 -8.79 -24.00
N TYR A 52 16.81 -8.25 -25.18
CA TYR A 52 16.96 -6.82 -25.51
C TYR A 52 15.75 -5.99 -25.09
N ASN A 53 14.52 -6.55 -25.14
CA ASN A 53 13.30 -5.90 -24.69
C ASN A 53 12.95 -6.17 -23.21
N SER A 54 13.57 -7.17 -22.56
CA SER A 54 13.47 -7.37 -21.10
C SER A 54 14.44 -6.46 -20.34
N SER A 55 14.45 -5.15 -20.65
CA SER A 55 15.30 -4.17 -19.98
C SER A 55 14.90 -3.89 -18.51
N CYS A 56 13.92 -4.62 -17.96
CA CYS A 56 13.44 -4.43 -16.60
C CYS A 56 14.01 -5.40 -15.55
N ASP A 57 14.67 -6.51 -15.91
CA ASP A 57 15.05 -7.51 -14.90
C ASP A 57 16.55 -7.56 -14.57
N ASN A 58 17.42 -7.26 -15.53
CA ASN A 58 18.87 -7.29 -15.28
C ASN A 58 19.35 -6.04 -14.52
N GLY A 59 18.72 -4.88 -14.70
CA GLY A 59 19.13 -3.63 -14.03
C GLY A 59 18.97 -3.69 -12.51
N LEU A 60 17.83 -4.19 -12.02
CA LEU A 60 17.55 -4.26 -10.58
C LEU A 60 18.38 -5.32 -9.87
N TRP A 61 18.50 -6.52 -10.46
CA TRP A 61 19.31 -7.59 -9.88
C TRP A 61 20.80 -7.33 -9.95
N GLU A 62 21.29 -6.63 -10.98
CA GLU A 62 22.71 -6.34 -11.17
C GLU A 62 23.14 -5.07 -10.44
N VAL A 63 22.25 -4.08 -10.24
CA VAL A 63 22.46 -2.97 -9.30
C VAL A 63 22.38 -3.49 -7.86
N ALA A 64 21.41 -4.33 -7.50
CA ALA A 64 21.37 -4.97 -6.18
C ALA A 64 22.61 -5.85 -5.94
N ARG A 65 23.08 -6.60 -6.95
CA ARG A 65 24.35 -7.36 -6.88
C ARG A 65 25.58 -6.45 -6.84
N ARG A 66 25.61 -5.31 -7.53
CA ARG A 66 26.76 -4.38 -7.53
C ARG A 66 26.84 -3.58 -6.23
N THR A 67 25.71 -3.18 -5.66
CA THR A 67 25.64 -2.54 -4.34
C THR A 67 25.95 -3.56 -3.24
N SER A 68 25.38 -4.77 -3.31
CA SER A 68 25.74 -5.87 -2.40
C SER A 68 27.17 -6.33 -2.57
N ARG A 69 27.75 -6.34 -3.78
CA ARG A 69 29.17 -6.63 -4.00
C ARG A 69 30.08 -5.49 -3.58
N ARG A 70 29.69 -4.22 -3.67
CA ARG A 70 30.50 -3.10 -3.15
C ARG A 70 30.48 -3.05 -1.62
N ILE A 71 29.35 -3.38 -1.00
CA ILE A 71 29.22 -3.50 0.47
C ILE A 71 29.90 -4.78 0.96
N ALA A 72 29.73 -5.91 0.27
CA ALA A 72 30.46 -7.14 0.57
C ALA A 72 31.96 -6.99 0.27
N GLN A 73 32.37 -6.24 -0.76
CA GLN A 73 33.77 -5.90 -1.00
C GLN A 73 34.30 -4.93 0.05
N SER A 74 33.51 -4.01 0.60
CA SER A 74 33.97 -3.19 1.73
C SER A 74 34.07 -3.98 3.03
N LEU A 75 33.20 -4.96 3.25
CA LEU A 75 33.25 -5.89 4.39
C LEU A 75 34.42 -6.88 4.28
N VAL A 76 34.66 -7.44 3.09
CA VAL A 76 35.81 -8.33 2.80
C VAL A 76 37.13 -7.54 2.76
N SER A 77 37.12 -6.27 2.34
CA SER A 77 38.31 -5.41 2.39
C SER A 77 38.64 -4.94 3.80
N ALA A 78 37.65 -4.84 4.71
CA ALA A 78 37.89 -4.52 6.12
C ALA A 78 38.59 -5.68 6.87
N ASP A 79 38.17 -6.92 6.59
CA ASP A 79 38.84 -8.14 7.10
C ASP A 79 40.26 -8.30 6.52
N ALA A 80 40.48 -7.91 5.26
CA ALA A 80 41.81 -7.96 4.62
C ALA A 80 42.76 -6.82 5.06
N ALA A 81 42.24 -5.73 5.64
CA ALA A 81 43.01 -4.54 6.03
C ALA A 81 43.34 -4.45 7.53
N GLY A 82 42.94 -5.43 8.35
CA GLY A 82 43.16 -5.39 9.81
C GLY A 82 42.41 -4.26 10.52
N GLN A 83 41.31 -3.76 9.93
CA GLN A 83 40.49 -2.72 10.56
C GLN A 83 39.44 -3.35 11.48
N SER A 84 39.34 -2.83 12.70
CA SER A 84 38.26 -3.17 13.63
C SER A 84 36.89 -2.89 13.00
N GLY A 85 35.96 -3.84 13.12
CA GLY A 85 34.55 -3.62 12.77
C GLY A 85 33.90 -2.54 13.65
N LEU A 86 32.85 -1.88 13.14
CA LEU A 86 32.18 -0.80 13.88
C LEU A 86 31.32 -1.36 15.03
N LEU A 87 30.43 -2.31 14.74
CA LEU A 87 29.40 -2.78 15.66
C LEU A 87 29.29 -4.30 15.69
N PHE A 88 29.25 -4.89 16.89
CA PHE A 88 28.82 -6.27 17.11
C PHE A 88 27.43 -6.29 17.74
N THR A 89 26.46 -6.94 17.11
CA THR A 89 25.08 -7.02 17.59
C THR A 89 24.76 -8.44 18.06
N GLY A 90 24.42 -8.59 19.34
CA GLY A 90 23.85 -9.82 19.88
C GLY A 90 22.36 -9.68 20.07
N VAL A 91 21.60 -10.55 19.41
CA VAL A 91 20.15 -10.64 19.54
C VAL A 91 19.84 -11.80 20.48
N MET A 92 19.27 -11.49 21.63
CA MET A 92 18.87 -12.48 22.62
C MET A 92 17.49 -13.04 22.25
N THR A 93 17.37 -14.36 22.21
CA THR A 93 16.12 -15.05 21.82
C THR A 93 15.95 -16.38 22.58
N ALA A 94 14.87 -17.10 22.31
CA ALA A 94 14.53 -18.41 22.88
C ALA A 94 14.31 -19.44 21.77
N GLN A 95 14.44 -20.73 22.06
CA GLN A 95 14.30 -21.81 21.08
C GLN A 95 12.97 -21.71 20.29
N LYS A 96 11.89 -21.29 20.94
CA LYS A 96 10.57 -21.10 20.29
C LYS A 96 10.52 -19.97 19.26
N TYR A 97 11.44 -19.00 19.30
CA TYR A 97 11.46 -17.83 18.42
C TYR A 97 12.59 -17.86 17.38
N ILE A 98 13.48 -18.84 17.47
CA ILE A 98 14.59 -19.04 16.52
C ILE A 98 14.09 -19.17 15.09
N ASP A 99 13.13 -20.06 14.84
CA ASP A 99 12.67 -20.32 13.46
C ASP A 99 11.56 -19.33 13.01
N SER A 100 11.30 -18.26 13.77
CA SER A 100 10.28 -17.25 13.46
C SER A 100 10.80 -15.80 13.57
N ARG A 101 10.88 -15.22 14.77
CA ARG A 101 11.31 -13.83 14.96
C ARG A 101 12.77 -13.61 14.57
N ALA A 102 13.65 -14.53 14.97
CA ALA A 102 15.07 -14.42 14.65
C ALA A 102 15.32 -14.51 13.14
N VAL A 103 14.58 -15.36 12.42
CA VAL A 103 14.58 -15.38 10.94
C VAL A 103 14.16 -14.04 10.37
N ALA A 104 13.05 -13.47 10.85
CA ALA A 104 12.57 -12.19 10.35
C ALA A 104 13.59 -11.05 10.58
N ILE A 105 14.27 -11.04 11.74
CA ILE A 105 15.38 -10.11 11.98
C ILE A 105 16.52 -10.36 10.99
N TYR A 106 16.93 -11.62 10.83
CA TYR A 106 18.05 -11.99 9.98
C TYR A 106 17.80 -11.61 8.51
N GLU A 107 16.61 -11.86 7.98
CA GLU A 107 16.25 -11.57 6.59
C GLU A 107 15.96 -10.09 6.31
N THR A 108 15.69 -9.29 7.35
CA THR A 108 15.39 -7.86 7.20
C THR A 108 16.60 -6.98 7.57
N TRP A 109 16.52 -6.24 8.66
CA TRP A 109 17.54 -5.28 9.07
C TRP A 109 18.87 -5.95 9.45
N GLY A 110 18.85 -7.25 9.79
CA GLY A 110 20.06 -8.02 10.08
C GLY A 110 21.02 -8.11 8.91
N GLN A 111 20.53 -8.13 7.66
CA GLN A 111 21.35 -8.15 6.45
C GLN A 111 22.11 -6.84 6.22
N THR A 112 21.60 -5.72 6.74
CA THR A 112 22.13 -4.37 6.49
C THR A 112 22.93 -3.82 7.68
N SER A 113 23.26 -4.65 8.67
CA SER A 113 24.03 -4.25 9.84
C SER A 113 25.49 -3.94 9.49
N SER A 114 26.04 -2.86 10.03
CA SER A 114 27.39 -2.33 9.74
C SER A 114 28.54 -3.12 10.39
N GLY A 115 28.30 -4.40 10.69
CA GLY A 115 29.22 -5.31 11.36
C GLY A 115 28.60 -6.69 11.49
N SER A 116 28.89 -7.41 12.59
CA SER A 116 28.42 -8.79 12.73
C SER A 116 27.22 -8.91 13.66
N LEU A 117 26.32 -9.83 13.32
CA LEU A 117 25.12 -10.13 14.07
C LEU A 117 25.09 -11.62 14.43
N LEU A 118 24.95 -11.93 15.72
CA LEU A 118 24.73 -13.29 16.21
C LEU A 118 23.46 -13.37 17.05
N PHE A 119 22.76 -14.49 16.95
CA PHE A 119 21.63 -14.84 17.81
C PHE A 119 22.12 -15.67 18.99
N PHE A 120 21.61 -15.37 20.18
CA PHE A 120 21.97 -16.06 21.42
C PHE A 120 20.75 -16.71 22.04
N SER A 121 20.85 -18.01 22.33
CA SER A 121 19.76 -18.78 22.92
C SER A 121 20.27 -19.79 23.96
N SER A 122 19.35 -20.57 24.52
CA SER A 122 19.63 -21.57 25.55
C SER A 122 20.48 -22.74 25.03
N GLU A 123 21.06 -23.50 25.95
CA GLU A 123 21.83 -24.69 25.63
C GLU A 123 21.00 -25.71 24.85
N GLY A 124 21.61 -26.33 23.85
CA GLY A 124 20.93 -27.31 22.98
C GLY A 124 20.04 -26.68 21.91
N THR A 125 20.01 -25.36 21.78
CA THR A 125 19.21 -24.69 20.75
C THR A 125 19.74 -25.00 19.35
N VAL A 126 18.84 -25.37 18.43
CA VAL A 126 19.15 -25.61 17.01
C VAL A 126 18.24 -24.76 16.12
N SER A 127 18.81 -24.21 15.05
CA SER A 127 18.07 -23.49 13.99
C SER A 127 17.89 -24.38 12.77
N LYS A 128 16.68 -24.40 12.22
CA LYS A 128 16.38 -25.14 10.98
C LYS A 128 16.74 -24.36 9.72
N GLN A 129 16.80 -23.03 9.79
CA GLN A 129 17.08 -22.14 8.66
C GLN A 129 18.53 -21.63 8.61
N GLY A 130 19.45 -22.24 9.38
CA GLY A 130 20.89 -21.92 9.28
C GLY A 130 21.27 -20.53 9.82
N LEU A 131 20.56 -20.04 10.84
CA LEU A 131 20.88 -18.75 11.46
C LEU A 131 22.26 -18.76 12.14
N PRO A 132 22.97 -17.61 12.18
CA PRO A 132 24.20 -17.46 12.94
C PRO A 132 23.91 -17.48 14.45
N LEU A 133 23.83 -18.68 15.01
CA LEU A 133 23.34 -18.96 16.36
C LEU A 133 24.47 -19.42 17.29
N VAL A 134 24.46 -18.88 18.51
CA VAL A 134 25.26 -19.34 19.64
C VAL A 134 24.33 -19.87 20.74
N ALA A 135 24.36 -21.18 20.95
CA ALA A 135 23.72 -21.82 22.09
C ALA A 135 24.63 -21.66 23.33
N LEU A 136 24.19 -20.88 24.31
CA LEU A 136 24.97 -20.58 25.50
C LEU A 136 24.94 -21.78 26.48
N ARG A 137 26.12 -22.27 26.86
CA ARG A 137 26.24 -23.40 27.79
C ARG A 137 25.67 -23.06 29.16
N SER A 138 24.95 -24.01 29.75
CA SER A 138 24.32 -23.91 31.08
C SER A 138 23.33 -22.75 31.22
N VAL A 139 22.74 -22.28 30.12
CA VAL A 139 21.72 -21.22 30.09
C VAL A 139 20.41 -21.83 29.58
N ASP A 140 19.30 -21.47 30.22
CA ASP A 140 17.96 -21.89 29.82
C ASP A 140 17.13 -20.71 29.25
N ASP A 141 15.89 -21.00 28.85
CA ASP A 141 14.93 -20.00 28.34
C ASP A 141 14.01 -19.44 29.44
N SER A 142 14.37 -19.63 30.72
CA SER A 142 13.58 -19.18 31.86
C SER A 142 13.52 -17.65 31.92
N TYR A 143 12.32 -17.12 32.23
CA TYR A 143 12.12 -15.69 32.47
C TYR A 143 12.25 -15.41 33.98
N PRO A 144 12.98 -14.37 34.41
CA PRO A 144 13.67 -13.35 33.60
C PRO A 144 15.04 -13.80 33.06
N PRO A 145 15.47 -13.34 31.87
CA PRO A 145 16.63 -13.87 31.14
C PRO A 145 17.98 -13.32 31.63
N GLN A 146 18.16 -13.11 32.94
CA GLN A 146 19.35 -12.46 33.51
C GLN A 146 20.63 -13.22 33.16
N LYS A 147 20.63 -14.54 33.39
CA LYS A 147 21.77 -15.41 33.09
C LYS A 147 22.14 -15.36 31.61
N LYS A 148 21.13 -15.37 30.73
CA LYS A 148 21.32 -15.35 29.28
C LYS A 148 21.98 -14.06 28.81
N SER A 149 21.52 -12.90 29.25
CA SER A 149 22.08 -11.61 28.85
C SER A 149 23.53 -11.44 29.30
N PHE A 150 23.84 -11.73 30.57
CA PHE A 150 25.21 -11.66 31.07
C PHE A 150 26.14 -12.66 30.37
N MET A 151 25.69 -13.90 30.12
CA MET A 151 26.49 -14.88 29.40
C MET A 151 26.70 -14.50 27.93
N MET A 152 25.73 -13.84 27.30
CA MET A 152 25.90 -13.23 25.98
C MET A 152 26.97 -12.13 26.01
N LEU A 153 26.91 -11.20 26.96
CA LEU A 153 27.93 -10.15 27.11
C LEU A 153 29.33 -10.72 27.39
N LYS A 154 29.40 -11.80 28.18
CA LYS A 154 30.65 -12.52 28.44
C LYS A 154 31.21 -13.14 27.16
N TYR A 155 30.36 -13.78 26.37
CA TYR A 155 30.77 -14.34 25.08
C TYR A 155 31.29 -13.26 24.13
N MET A 156 30.61 -12.10 24.06
CA MET A 156 31.07 -10.95 23.28
C MET A 156 32.45 -10.47 23.73
N TYR A 157 32.65 -10.34 25.04
CA TYR A 157 33.92 -9.94 25.64
C TYR A 157 35.05 -10.93 25.30
N GLU A 158 34.82 -12.23 25.48
CA GLU A 158 35.87 -13.25 25.29
C GLU A 158 36.25 -13.46 23.81
N ASN A 159 35.32 -13.24 22.87
CA ASN A 159 35.53 -13.62 21.45
C ASN A 159 35.68 -12.44 20.49
N PHE A 160 35.17 -11.25 20.86
CA PHE A 160 34.98 -10.14 19.92
C PHE A 160 35.45 -8.78 20.44
N LEU A 161 35.92 -8.66 21.69
CA LEU A 161 36.30 -7.37 22.29
C LEU A 161 37.26 -6.55 21.42
N ASP A 162 38.31 -7.18 20.91
CA ASP A 162 39.35 -6.50 20.12
C ASP A 162 38.96 -6.29 18.65
N LYS A 163 37.87 -6.93 18.20
CA LYS A 163 37.41 -6.92 16.81
C LYS A 163 36.39 -5.82 16.51
N TYR A 164 35.68 -5.29 17.51
CA TYR A 164 34.62 -4.29 17.30
C TYR A 164 34.71 -3.10 18.24
N GLU A 165 34.34 -1.92 17.78
CA GLU A 165 34.34 -0.69 18.59
C GLU A 165 33.12 -0.57 19.53
N TRP A 166 31.98 -1.08 19.08
CA TRP A 166 30.70 -1.02 19.78
C TRP A 166 30.06 -2.41 19.90
N PHE A 167 29.32 -2.62 20.97
CA PHE A 167 28.61 -3.86 21.27
C PHE A 167 27.15 -3.55 21.61
N MET A 168 26.21 -4.14 20.90
CA MET A 168 24.78 -3.93 21.10
C MET A 168 24.09 -5.21 21.54
N ARG A 169 23.33 -5.13 22.63
CA ARG A 169 22.38 -6.15 23.10
C ARG A 169 20.98 -5.76 22.65
N CYS A 170 20.29 -6.67 21.96
CA CYS A 170 18.93 -6.51 21.46
C CYS A 170 18.03 -7.66 21.91
N ASP A 171 16.72 -7.40 22.02
CA ASP A 171 15.70 -8.45 22.08
C ASP A 171 15.28 -8.89 20.67
N ASP A 172 14.58 -10.01 20.56
CA ASP A 172 14.12 -10.58 19.28
C ASP A 172 12.87 -9.92 18.69
N ASP A 173 12.38 -8.84 19.30
CA ASP A 173 11.24 -8.03 18.87
C ASP A 173 11.60 -6.55 18.69
N VAL A 174 12.86 -6.24 18.38
CA VAL A 174 13.30 -4.89 17.99
C VAL A 174 13.54 -4.79 16.48
N TYR A 175 13.12 -3.68 15.89
CA TYR A 175 13.56 -3.29 14.55
C TYR A 175 14.63 -2.21 14.64
N VAL A 176 15.72 -2.37 13.88
CA VAL A 176 16.87 -1.44 13.90
C VAL A 176 17.06 -0.80 12.52
N HIS A 177 17.07 0.53 12.46
CA HIS A 177 17.48 1.27 11.28
C HIS A 177 19.01 1.38 11.24
N THR A 178 19.65 0.41 10.57
CA THR A 178 21.11 0.20 10.63
C THR A 178 21.93 1.40 10.14
N GLU A 179 21.55 2.04 9.03
CA GLU A 179 22.28 3.21 8.51
C GLU A 179 22.29 4.40 9.50
N ARG A 180 21.15 4.67 10.15
CA ARG A 180 21.06 5.75 11.15
C ARG A 180 21.84 5.38 12.41
N LEU A 181 21.80 4.11 12.81
CA LEU A 181 22.59 3.62 13.93
C LEU A 181 24.09 3.81 13.67
N GLU A 182 24.56 3.46 12.48
CA GLU A 182 25.95 3.66 12.08
C GLU A 182 26.37 5.12 12.10
N LEU A 183 25.59 6.02 11.47
CA LEU A 183 25.86 7.45 11.49
C LEU A 183 25.90 8.00 12.92
N PHE A 184 25.02 7.51 13.78
CA PHE A 184 25.00 7.88 15.19
C PHE A 184 26.27 7.41 15.92
N LEU A 185 26.66 6.13 15.78
CA LEU A 185 27.84 5.58 16.47
C LEU A 185 29.16 6.20 15.98
N ARG A 186 29.29 6.48 14.67
CA ARG A 186 30.47 7.15 14.10
C ARG A 186 30.63 8.60 14.58
N SER A 187 29.55 9.22 15.05
CA SER A 187 29.59 10.58 15.63
C SER A 187 30.08 10.62 17.07
N ILE A 188 30.30 9.46 17.72
CA ILE A 188 30.61 9.33 19.13
C ILE A 188 31.99 8.67 19.30
N ASN A 189 32.75 9.13 20.29
CA ASN A 189 34.06 8.57 20.60
C ASN A 189 33.95 7.24 21.37
N SER A 190 34.23 6.13 20.69
CA SER A 190 34.21 4.74 21.20
C SER A 190 35.30 4.43 22.25
N SER A 191 36.33 5.25 22.38
CA SER A 191 37.40 5.05 23.38
C SER A 191 36.98 5.43 24.80
N LYS A 192 35.86 6.13 24.98
CA LYS A 192 35.31 6.49 26.29
C LYS A 192 34.37 5.40 26.79
N SER A 193 34.32 5.19 28.11
CA SER A 193 33.29 4.35 28.73
C SER A 193 31.93 5.00 28.50
N LEU A 194 31.05 4.31 27.76
CA LEU A 194 29.70 4.76 27.43
C LEU A 194 28.71 3.58 27.51
N LEU A 195 27.52 3.89 28.01
CA LEU A 195 26.35 3.02 28.01
C LEU A 195 25.18 3.81 27.40
N ILE A 196 24.71 3.39 26.24
CA ILE A 196 23.75 4.13 25.41
C ILE A 196 22.49 3.28 25.25
N GLY A 197 21.33 3.91 25.39
CA GLY A 197 20.03 3.29 25.26
C GLY A 197 18.95 4.22 25.81
N GLN A 198 17.72 3.73 25.89
CA GLN A 198 16.64 4.51 26.50
C GLN A 198 16.72 4.39 28.03
N ALA A 199 16.99 5.50 28.72
CA ALA A 199 17.11 5.48 30.18
C ALA A 199 15.76 5.26 30.89
N GLY A 200 15.72 4.31 31.82
CA GLY A 200 14.61 4.03 32.73
C GLY A 200 14.95 4.42 34.17
N LEU A 201 13.93 4.85 34.92
CA LEU A 201 14.00 5.13 36.37
C LEU A 201 13.15 4.14 37.20
N GLY A 202 12.55 3.15 36.56
CA GLY A 202 11.52 2.29 37.15
C GLY A 202 10.14 2.96 37.21
N ASN A 203 9.08 2.16 37.26
CA ASN A 203 7.71 2.66 37.40
C ASN A 203 7.46 3.17 38.82
N LYS A 204 6.48 4.06 39.01
CA LYS A 204 6.12 4.57 40.36
C LYS A 204 5.74 3.45 41.34
N ALA A 205 5.20 2.33 40.86
CA ALA A 205 4.85 1.16 41.66
C ALA A 205 6.07 0.30 42.09
N GLU A 206 7.19 0.42 41.38
CA GLU A 206 8.43 -0.35 41.59
C GLU A 206 9.55 0.55 42.15
N HIS A 207 9.25 1.82 42.40
CA HIS A 207 10.18 2.80 42.95
C HIS A 207 10.54 2.39 44.39
N GLY A 208 11.77 1.89 44.57
CA GLY A 208 12.26 1.29 45.82
C GLY A 208 12.42 -0.23 45.77
N GLN A 209 11.73 -0.95 44.88
CA GLN A 209 11.89 -2.40 44.68
C GLN A 209 13.10 -2.75 43.80
N LEU A 210 13.49 -1.83 42.90
CA LEU A 210 14.67 -1.98 42.04
C LEU A 210 15.99 -1.71 42.80
N ASN A 211 15.92 -1.20 44.02
CA ASN A 211 17.07 -0.85 44.87
C ASN A 211 18.10 0.01 44.11
N LEU A 212 17.61 1.02 43.40
CA LEU A 212 18.39 2.04 42.68
C LEU A 212 18.51 3.28 43.56
N GLY A 213 19.71 3.88 43.62
CA GLY A 213 19.91 5.17 44.29
C GLY A 213 19.16 6.32 43.59
N PRO A 214 18.93 7.46 44.27
CA PRO A 214 18.13 8.59 43.74
C PRO A 214 18.65 9.22 42.44
N ASN A 215 19.92 8.97 42.08
CA ASN A 215 20.56 9.43 40.83
C ASN A 215 21.02 8.27 39.93
N GLN A 216 20.53 7.05 40.15
CA GLN A 216 20.88 5.88 39.34
C GLN A 216 19.78 5.59 38.32
N ASN A 217 20.19 5.40 37.07
CA ASN A 217 19.33 5.00 35.97
C ASN A 217 19.88 3.70 35.35
N PHE A 218 19.09 3.07 34.49
CA PHE A 218 19.51 1.93 33.67
C PHE A 218 19.05 2.12 32.23
N CYS A 219 19.66 1.43 31.27
CA CYS A 219 19.15 1.42 29.91
C CYS A 219 18.15 0.29 29.77
N MET A 220 16.94 0.58 29.30
CA MET A 220 15.90 -0.44 29.09
C MET A 220 16.35 -1.43 28.02
N GLY A 221 16.11 -2.73 28.27
CA GLY A 221 16.58 -3.82 27.42
C GLY A 221 15.96 -3.84 26.02
N GLY A 222 14.63 -3.69 25.93
CA GLY A 222 13.83 -3.86 24.72
C GLY A 222 14.32 -3.08 23.49
N PRO A 223 14.38 -1.74 23.56
CA PRO A 223 14.89 -0.91 22.46
C PRO A 223 16.37 -1.13 22.12
N GLY A 224 17.10 -1.89 22.94
CA GLY A 224 18.51 -2.20 22.79
C GLY A 224 19.42 -1.37 23.68
N ILE A 225 20.52 -2.00 24.12
CA ILE A 225 21.57 -1.42 24.96
C ILE A 225 22.89 -1.48 24.20
N ILE A 226 23.58 -0.36 24.08
CA ILE A 226 24.86 -0.25 23.38
C ILE A 226 25.97 0.10 24.39
N MET A 227 27.07 -0.63 24.31
CA MET A 227 28.27 -0.44 25.11
C MET A 227 29.45 -0.12 24.19
N SER A 228 30.28 0.83 24.59
CA SER A 228 31.58 0.99 23.94
C SER A 228 32.51 -0.17 24.29
N ARG A 229 33.51 -0.44 23.44
CA ARG A 229 34.57 -1.42 23.74
C ARG A 229 35.17 -1.20 25.12
N LYS A 230 35.41 0.06 25.49
CA LYS A 230 35.97 0.39 26.80
C LYS A 230 35.05 -0.07 27.94
N THR A 231 33.75 0.18 27.85
CA THR A 231 32.77 -0.29 28.85
C THR A 231 32.78 -1.81 28.94
N LEU A 232 32.70 -2.52 27.82
CA LEU A 232 32.67 -4.00 27.83
C LEU A 232 33.98 -4.59 28.41
N SER A 233 35.13 -3.97 28.11
CA SER A 233 36.43 -4.39 28.65
C SER A 233 36.53 -4.31 30.18
N LEU A 234 35.81 -3.35 30.79
CA LEU A 234 35.82 -3.14 32.23
C LEU A 234 34.87 -4.09 32.95
N ILE A 235 33.71 -4.41 32.36
CA ILE A 235 32.73 -5.29 33.00
C ILE A 235 33.00 -6.78 32.74
N GLY A 236 33.59 -7.13 31.60
CA GLY A 236 33.79 -8.52 31.15
C GLY A 236 34.40 -9.45 32.21
N PRO A 237 35.53 -9.09 32.83
CA PRO A 237 36.16 -9.88 33.90
C PRO A 237 35.26 -10.10 35.12
N HIS A 238 34.28 -9.24 35.34
CA HIS A 238 33.41 -9.22 36.52
C HIS A 238 32.00 -9.76 36.27
N ILE A 239 31.69 -10.24 35.06
CA ILE A 239 30.35 -10.74 34.73
C ILE A 239 29.92 -11.88 35.67
N ARG A 240 30.83 -12.80 36.01
CA ARG A 240 30.52 -13.89 36.95
C ARG A 240 30.13 -13.35 38.33
N TYR A 241 30.88 -12.36 38.81
CA TYR A 241 30.56 -11.70 40.07
C TYR A 241 29.17 -11.04 40.01
N CYS A 242 28.85 -10.33 38.93
CA CYS A 242 27.53 -9.69 38.76
C CYS A 242 26.38 -10.70 38.75
N LEU A 243 26.59 -11.87 38.13
CA LEU A 243 25.60 -12.96 38.13
C LEU A 243 25.37 -13.59 39.50
N GLU A 244 26.40 -13.66 40.34
CA GLU A 244 26.30 -14.19 41.71
C GLU A 244 25.70 -13.16 42.70
N HIS A 245 25.63 -11.87 42.32
CA HIS A 245 25.19 -10.76 43.18
C HIS A 245 24.07 -9.92 42.53
N LEU A 246 22.98 -10.58 42.15
CA LEU A 246 21.78 -9.93 41.59
C LEU A 246 20.89 -9.40 42.73
N TYR A 247 20.38 -8.18 42.58
CA TYR A 247 19.52 -7.53 43.58
C TYR A 247 18.06 -7.41 43.16
N SER A 248 17.78 -7.53 41.87
CA SER A 248 16.44 -7.52 41.30
C SER A 248 16.29 -8.64 40.29
N THR A 249 15.05 -8.91 39.87
CA THR A 249 14.70 -9.86 38.81
C THR A 249 14.81 -9.24 37.41
N HIS A 250 15.01 -7.92 37.30
CA HIS A 250 15.05 -7.22 36.02
C HIS A 250 16.46 -7.30 35.40
N GLU A 251 16.58 -7.91 34.23
CA GLU A 251 17.87 -8.14 33.57
C GLU A 251 18.57 -6.84 33.19
N ASP A 252 17.85 -5.89 32.59
CA ASP A 252 18.38 -4.61 32.15
C ASP A 252 18.84 -3.71 33.32
N VAL A 253 18.14 -3.77 34.45
CA VAL A 253 18.54 -3.13 35.72
C VAL A 253 19.85 -3.73 36.23
N GLU A 254 19.99 -5.05 36.25
CA GLU A 254 21.21 -5.69 36.76
C GLU A 254 22.41 -5.50 35.82
N VAL A 255 22.21 -5.50 34.50
CA VAL A 255 23.26 -5.10 33.53
C VAL A 255 23.70 -3.66 33.80
N GLY A 256 22.74 -2.73 33.98
CA GLY A 256 23.04 -1.35 34.35
C GLY A 256 23.81 -1.25 35.67
N ARG A 257 23.44 -2.03 36.68
CA ARG A 257 24.11 -2.08 37.99
C ARG A 257 25.55 -2.57 37.87
N CYS A 258 25.79 -3.62 37.08
CA CYS A 258 27.12 -4.16 36.81
C CYS A 258 28.01 -3.12 36.10
N VAL A 259 27.49 -2.45 35.08
CA VAL A 259 28.19 -1.37 34.36
C VAL A 259 28.50 -0.20 35.29
N HIS A 260 27.54 0.23 36.10
CA HIS A 260 27.76 1.32 37.06
C HIS A 260 28.86 0.97 38.07
N LYS A 261 28.86 -0.27 38.58
CA LYS A 261 29.82 -0.73 39.60
C LYS A 261 31.25 -0.84 39.06
N PHE A 262 31.44 -1.41 37.88
CA PHE A 262 32.78 -1.75 37.36
C PHE A 262 33.30 -0.78 36.29
N ALA A 263 32.41 -0.15 35.51
CA ALA A 263 32.79 0.84 34.51
C ALA A 263 32.55 2.30 34.96
N GLY A 264 31.83 2.52 36.07
CA GLY A 264 31.63 3.85 36.66
C GLY A 264 30.74 4.78 35.84
N VAL A 265 29.97 4.26 34.88
CA VAL A 265 29.13 5.06 33.98
C VAL A 265 27.65 4.69 34.10
N PRO A 266 26.74 5.68 34.17
CA PRO A 266 25.30 5.45 34.12
C PRO A 266 24.82 5.26 32.67
N CYS A 267 23.54 4.90 32.49
CA CYS A 267 22.90 4.98 31.18
C CYS A 267 22.81 6.45 30.73
N THR A 268 23.03 6.69 29.44
CA THR A 268 23.01 8.04 28.87
C THR A 268 21.69 8.76 29.13
N TRP A 269 21.74 9.88 29.87
CA TRP A 269 20.56 10.66 30.25
C TRP A 269 20.31 11.81 29.26
N SER A 270 19.56 11.53 28.20
CA SER A 270 19.12 12.55 27.23
C SER A 270 17.67 12.32 26.81
N TYR A 271 16.89 13.40 26.76
CA TYR A 271 15.48 13.37 26.35
C TYR A 271 15.31 12.83 24.91
N GLU A 272 16.32 13.04 24.06
CA GLU A 272 16.32 12.57 22.68
C GLU A 272 16.39 11.05 22.58
N MET A 273 16.99 10.38 23.58
CA MET A 273 17.11 8.92 23.62
C MET A 273 15.74 8.23 23.60
N GLN A 274 14.70 8.84 24.17
CA GLN A 274 13.33 8.31 24.13
C GLN A 274 12.70 8.32 22.74
N SER A 275 13.18 9.21 21.85
CA SER A 275 12.69 9.33 20.48
C SER A 275 13.49 8.51 19.48
N ILE A 276 14.80 8.31 19.72
CA ILE A 276 15.66 7.54 18.83
C ILE A 276 15.73 6.05 19.22
N PHE A 277 15.68 5.72 20.52
CA PHE A 277 15.45 4.36 21.02
C PHE A 277 13.99 4.31 21.49
N HIS A 278 13.07 4.05 20.57
CA HIS A 278 11.65 4.23 20.81
C HIS A 278 11.02 2.96 21.37
N ASN A 279 10.53 3.06 22.61
CA ASN A 279 9.68 2.04 23.23
C ASN A 279 8.21 2.46 23.24
N ASN A 280 7.33 1.65 22.66
CA ASN A 280 5.89 1.83 22.76
C ASN A 280 5.32 1.14 24.01
N PHE A 281 5.03 1.93 25.05
CA PHE A 281 4.45 1.41 26.30
C PHE A 281 2.97 1.01 26.20
N ARG A 282 2.28 1.35 25.10
CA ARG A 282 0.83 1.07 24.94
C ARG A 282 0.54 -0.29 24.31
N GLY A 283 1.53 -0.93 23.67
CA GLY A 283 1.32 -2.19 22.96
C GLY A 283 2.35 -2.44 21.88
N GLU A 284 2.11 -3.47 21.06
CA GLU A 284 2.90 -3.78 19.87
C GLU A 284 2.84 -2.64 18.85
N ILE A 285 3.94 -2.44 18.11
CA ILE A 285 4.02 -1.48 17.02
C ILE A 285 3.52 -2.15 15.74
N GLU A 286 2.43 -1.61 15.18
CA GLU A 286 1.90 -1.97 13.86
C GLU A 286 2.53 -1.09 12.79
N ALA A 287 3.16 -1.67 11.75
CA ALA A 287 3.90 -0.93 10.73
C ALA A 287 3.07 0.14 10.02
N GLU A 288 1.78 -0.13 9.78
CA GLU A 288 0.86 0.76 9.07
C GLU A 288 0.33 1.92 9.93
N ALA A 289 0.39 1.78 11.26
CA ALA A 289 -0.12 2.77 12.21
C ALA A 289 0.96 3.69 12.79
N VAL A 290 2.24 3.45 12.46
CA VAL A 290 3.34 4.27 13.01
C VAL A 290 3.30 5.67 12.41
N ALA A 291 3.21 6.66 13.28
CA ALA A 291 3.25 8.06 12.85
C ALA A 291 4.59 8.40 12.18
N ASP A 292 4.54 9.15 11.08
CA ASP A 292 5.73 9.59 10.32
C ASP A 292 6.77 10.28 11.21
N SER A 293 6.31 11.07 12.19
CA SER A 293 7.19 11.76 13.16
C SER A 293 8.06 10.82 14.01
N VAL A 294 7.62 9.58 14.24
CA VAL A 294 8.38 8.53 14.92
C VAL A 294 9.34 7.86 13.94
N LEU A 295 8.85 7.45 12.76
CA LEU A 295 9.67 6.85 11.70
C LEU A 295 10.85 7.73 11.29
N GLN A 296 10.68 9.05 11.31
CA GLN A 296 11.74 10.02 10.97
C GLN A 296 12.85 10.14 12.02
N LYS A 297 12.60 9.77 13.29
CA LYS A 297 13.55 9.96 14.39
C LYS A 297 14.12 8.65 14.92
N ALA A 298 13.32 7.58 14.91
CA ALA A 298 13.68 6.31 15.49
C ALA A 298 14.91 5.70 14.78
N ILE A 299 15.83 5.21 15.59
CA ILE A 299 16.90 4.28 15.25
C ILE A 299 16.45 2.87 15.60
N THR A 300 15.85 2.67 16.79
CA THR A 300 15.23 1.40 17.17
C THR A 300 13.76 1.57 17.50
N LEU A 301 12.96 0.58 17.14
CA LEU A 301 11.53 0.49 17.41
C LEU A 301 11.23 -0.81 18.15
N HIS A 302 10.61 -0.71 19.31
CA HIS A 302 10.23 -1.86 20.14
C HIS A 302 8.87 -1.60 20.83
N PRO A 303 8.00 -2.62 21.02
CA PRO A 303 8.15 -4.01 20.58
C PRO A 303 7.45 -4.32 19.24
N ILE A 304 8.04 -5.20 18.43
CA ILE A 304 7.48 -5.80 17.21
C ILE A 304 7.49 -7.32 17.37
N LYS A 305 6.39 -7.89 17.88
CA LYS A 305 6.32 -9.28 18.36
C LYS A 305 5.99 -10.27 17.24
N ARG A 306 5.27 -9.83 16.20
CA ARG A 306 4.86 -10.66 15.07
C ARG A 306 5.89 -10.57 13.93
N PRO A 307 6.39 -11.71 13.41
CA PRO A 307 7.33 -11.72 12.29
C PRO A 307 6.82 -10.95 11.07
N GLN A 308 5.53 -11.04 10.75
CA GLN A 308 4.90 -10.31 9.64
C GLN A 308 5.07 -8.80 9.79
N GLN A 309 4.91 -8.27 11.00
CA GLN A 309 5.10 -6.84 11.28
C GLN A 309 6.56 -6.41 11.09
N MET A 310 7.54 -7.28 11.35
CA MET A 310 8.96 -7.01 11.08
C MET A 310 9.22 -6.79 9.58
N TYR A 311 8.68 -7.66 8.71
CA TYR A 311 8.80 -7.50 7.26
C TYR A 311 8.03 -6.27 6.74
N LEU A 312 6.82 -6.01 7.25
CA LEU A 312 6.06 -4.81 6.89
C LEU A 312 6.80 -3.53 7.31
N MET A 313 7.38 -3.52 8.52
CA MET A 313 8.22 -2.41 8.98
C MET A 313 9.44 -2.23 8.09
N HIS A 314 10.09 -3.32 7.69
CA HIS A 314 11.22 -3.27 6.77
C HIS A 314 10.82 -2.64 5.42
N LYS A 315 9.68 -3.06 4.86
CA LYS A 315 9.10 -2.46 3.66
C LYS A 315 8.88 -0.95 3.81
N VAL A 316 8.33 -0.49 4.93
CA VAL A 316 8.13 0.95 5.21
C VAL A 316 9.47 1.69 5.18
N PHE A 317 10.51 1.19 5.85
CA PHE A 317 11.82 1.84 5.82
C PHE A 317 12.50 1.79 4.45
N LEU A 318 12.32 0.71 3.68
CA LEU A 318 12.80 0.65 2.30
C LEU A 318 12.10 1.68 1.40
N GLN A 319 10.80 1.94 1.61
CA GLN A 319 10.08 3.00 0.90
C GLN A 319 10.61 4.39 1.26
N VAL A 320 10.87 4.65 2.55
CA VAL A 320 11.51 5.90 3.00
C VAL A 320 12.88 6.05 2.35
N LYS A 321 13.69 4.99 2.34
CA LYS A 321 15.02 5.00 1.72
C LYS A 321 14.96 5.24 0.21
N ALA A 322 14.02 4.61 -0.49
CA ALA A 322 13.82 4.83 -1.91
C ALA A 322 13.44 6.29 -2.21
N ALA A 323 12.61 6.92 -1.36
CA ALA A 323 12.29 8.34 -1.47
C ALA A 323 13.52 9.23 -1.24
N GLU A 324 14.35 8.93 -0.24
CA GLU A 324 15.61 9.65 0.03
C GLU A 324 16.60 9.54 -1.14
N LEU A 325 16.80 8.34 -1.70
CA LEU A 325 17.69 8.13 -2.84
C LEU A 325 17.20 8.85 -4.10
N ARG A 326 15.89 8.84 -4.38
CA ARG A 326 15.31 9.62 -5.50
C ARG A 326 15.57 11.12 -5.33
N HIS A 327 15.44 11.63 -4.10
CA HIS A 327 15.76 13.02 -3.82
C HIS A 327 17.25 13.33 -4.04
N GLN A 328 18.15 12.43 -3.63
CA GLN A 328 19.59 12.58 -3.88
C GLN A 328 19.94 12.55 -5.37
N ILE A 329 19.31 11.66 -6.16
CA ILE A 329 19.46 11.64 -7.62
C ILE A 329 19.07 13.00 -8.21
N LEU A 330 17.94 13.57 -7.80
CA LEU A 330 17.50 14.88 -8.27
C LEU A 330 18.45 16.02 -7.87
N GLU A 331 19.04 15.97 -6.67
CA GLU A 331 20.07 16.95 -6.25
C GLU A 331 21.33 16.83 -7.10
N LEU A 332 21.81 15.61 -7.34
CA LEU A 332 23.00 15.35 -8.16
C LEU A 332 22.78 15.74 -9.63
N ASP A 333 21.60 15.47 -10.20
CA ASP A 333 21.26 15.86 -11.56
C ASP A 333 21.25 17.38 -11.71
N ARG A 334 20.73 18.11 -10.71
CA ARG A 334 20.75 19.57 -10.67
C ARG A 334 22.16 20.12 -10.59
N ASP A 335 23.00 19.54 -9.73
CA ASP A 335 24.39 19.95 -9.59
C ASP A 335 25.17 19.67 -10.89
N ALA A 336 25.00 18.50 -11.49
CA ALA A 336 25.61 18.13 -12.76
C ALA A 336 25.24 19.14 -13.85
N ALA A 337 23.96 19.50 -13.98
CA ALA A 337 23.52 20.46 -14.97
C ALA A 337 24.00 21.90 -14.70
N LEU A 338 24.09 22.31 -13.43
CA LEU A 338 24.69 23.59 -13.07
C LEU A 338 26.16 23.63 -13.50
N MET A 339 26.90 22.55 -13.26
CA MET A 339 28.30 22.45 -13.68
C MET A 339 28.43 22.49 -15.21
N LEU A 340 27.55 21.79 -15.95
CA LEU A 340 27.50 21.89 -17.42
C LEU A 340 27.29 23.33 -17.89
N LYS A 341 26.34 24.05 -17.28
CA LYS A 341 26.07 25.44 -17.62
C LYS A 341 27.28 26.35 -17.36
N LEU A 342 28.03 26.10 -16.29
CA LEU A 342 29.25 26.83 -15.95
C LEU A 342 30.43 26.47 -16.86
N GLN A 343 30.44 25.27 -17.45
CA GLN A 343 31.46 24.82 -18.40
C GLN A 343 31.33 25.50 -19.78
N GLY A 344 30.20 26.14 -20.09
CA GLY A 344 29.97 26.87 -21.34
C GLY A 344 29.34 26.01 -22.45
N SER A 345 29.42 26.50 -23.69
CA SER A 345 28.69 25.94 -24.84
C SER A 345 29.22 24.60 -25.36
N GLU A 346 30.45 24.21 -24.99
CA GLU A 346 31.07 22.95 -25.41
C GLU A 346 31.41 22.10 -24.18
N CYS A 347 30.48 21.24 -23.76
CA CYS A 347 30.80 20.21 -22.79
C CYS A 347 31.51 19.05 -23.48
N ARG A 348 32.79 18.87 -23.17
CA ARG A 348 33.57 17.69 -23.54
C ARG A 348 34.04 16.98 -22.27
N LEU A 349 33.88 15.66 -22.25
CA LEU A 349 34.48 14.79 -21.24
C LEU A 349 36.01 14.77 -21.41
N LEU A 350 36.74 14.35 -20.36
CA LEU A 350 38.21 14.27 -20.40
C LEU A 350 38.75 13.34 -21.49
N ASN A 351 37.93 12.40 -21.97
CA ASN A 351 38.23 11.50 -23.08
C ASN A 351 37.87 12.08 -24.47
N GLY A 352 37.41 13.33 -24.54
CA GLY A 352 37.03 14.01 -25.78
C GLY A 352 35.61 13.68 -26.29
N GLU A 353 34.85 12.84 -25.58
CA GLU A 353 33.47 12.53 -25.92
C GLU A 353 32.52 13.68 -25.53
N GLU A 354 31.41 13.81 -26.26
CA GLU A 354 30.32 14.71 -25.88
C GLU A 354 29.67 14.23 -24.59
N CYS A 355 29.33 15.19 -23.72
CA CYS A 355 28.66 14.89 -22.48
C CYS A 355 27.26 14.28 -22.76
N PRO A 356 26.84 13.26 -21.99
CA PRO A 356 25.51 12.67 -22.18
C PRO A 356 24.43 13.74 -22.04
N ALA A 357 23.45 13.70 -22.96
CA ALA A 357 22.32 14.61 -22.93
C ALA A 357 21.55 14.44 -21.62
N ILE A 358 21.66 15.42 -20.72
CA ILE A 358 20.85 15.45 -19.49
C ILE A 358 19.42 15.81 -19.89
N ASP A 359 18.44 15.03 -19.45
CA ASP A 359 17.04 15.37 -19.65
C ASP A 359 16.71 16.65 -18.86
N ASN A 360 16.65 17.77 -19.57
CA ASN A 360 16.34 19.08 -19.00
C ASN A 360 14.97 19.13 -18.31
N ARG A 361 14.08 18.15 -18.52
CA ARG A 361 12.81 18.03 -17.80
C ARG A 361 13.00 17.84 -16.29
N LEU A 362 14.08 17.18 -15.86
CA LEU A 362 14.39 16.99 -14.43
C LEU A 362 14.90 18.29 -13.76
N LEU A 363 15.33 19.26 -14.57
CA LEU A 363 15.92 20.54 -14.14
C LEU A 363 14.91 21.69 -14.16
N GLU A 364 13.91 21.63 -15.03
CA GLU A 364 12.81 22.58 -15.00
C GLU A 364 12.08 22.45 -13.65
N HIS A 365 11.78 23.61 -13.04
CA HIS A 365 10.94 23.67 -11.85
C HIS A 365 9.72 22.77 -12.08
N PRO A 366 9.30 21.91 -11.12
CA PRO A 366 8.25 20.93 -11.36
C PRO A 366 7.05 21.53 -12.11
N PHE A 367 6.67 22.75 -11.72
CA PHE A 367 5.54 23.45 -12.30
C PHE A 367 5.65 23.92 -13.75
N LYS A 368 6.84 23.81 -14.37
CA LYS A 368 7.12 24.17 -15.77
C LYS A 368 7.28 22.94 -16.68
N GLN A 369 7.33 21.73 -16.11
CA GLN A 369 7.56 20.49 -16.85
C GLN A 369 6.39 20.11 -17.78
N TYR A 370 5.17 20.49 -17.42
CA TYR A 370 3.99 20.29 -18.28
C TYR A 370 3.77 21.52 -19.16
N LYS A 371 3.76 21.33 -20.48
CA LYS A 371 3.49 22.36 -21.47
C LYS A 371 2.25 21.94 -22.26
N PRO A 372 1.10 22.64 -22.10
CA PRO A 372 -0.12 22.29 -22.80
C PRO A 372 0.09 22.45 -24.32
N MET A 373 -0.49 21.54 -25.11
CA MET A 373 -0.42 21.59 -26.57
C MET A 373 -1.64 22.31 -27.17
N SER A 374 -2.79 22.25 -26.50
CA SER A 374 -4.00 23.01 -26.83
C SER A 374 -4.52 23.85 -25.64
N LEU A 375 -5.58 24.64 -25.88
CA LEU A 375 -6.28 25.36 -24.82
C LEU A 375 -7.01 24.41 -23.87
N GLU A 376 -7.54 23.28 -24.37
CA GLU A 376 -8.18 22.26 -23.53
C GLU A 376 -7.18 21.56 -22.60
N ASP A 377 -5.90 21.49 -22.99
CA ASP A 377 -4.82 20.89 -22.20
C ASP A 377 -4.38 21.76 -21.01
N VAL A 378 -4.86 23.01 -20.91
CA VAL A 378 -4.45 23.95 -19.86
C VAL A 378 -4.98 23.51 -18.50
N GLN A 379 -4.07 23.07 -17.64
CA GLN A 379 -4.40 22.68 -16.26
C GLN A 379 -4.70 23.91 -15.40
N VAL A 380 -5.89 23.93 -14.81
CA VAL A 380 -6.36 24.99 -13.92
C VAL A 380 -5.90 24.73 -12.48
N TRP A 381 -5.64 25.81 -11.73
CA TRP A 381 -5.33 25.73 -10.30
C TRP A 381 -6.59 25.90 -9.46
N ASP A 382 -6.81 24.98 -8.53
CA ASP A 382 -7.85 25.07 -7.53
C ASP A 382 -7.33 25.84 -6.31
N PHE A 383 -7.92 27.00 -6.06
CA PHE A 383 -7.67 27.76 -4.84
C PHE A 383 -8.35 27.12 -3.63
N PHE A 384 -7.63 27.05 -2.51
CA PHE A 384 -8.20 26.66 -1.23
C PHE A 384 -7.73 27.58 -0.11
N ALA A 385 -8.62 27.79 0.86
CA ALA A 385 -8.31 28.47 2.11
C ALA A 385 -9.17 27.90 3.24
N LYS A 386 -8.85 28.27 4.48
CA LYS A 386 -9.58 27.83 5.68
C LYS A 386 -11.07 28.10 5.61
N ASN A 387 -11.45 29.23 5.00
CA ASN A 387 -12.80 29.53 4.54
C ASN A 387 -12.69 30.25 3.19
N TYR A 388 -13.40 29.79 2.16
CA TYR A 388 -13.48 30.50 0.89
C TYR A 388 -14.83 30.29 0.21
N TYR A 389 -15.15 31.17 -0.73
CA TYR A 389 -16.32 31.04 -1.57
C TYR A 389 -15.92 30.46 -2.93
N SER A 390 -16.51 29.34 -3.32
CA SER A 390 -16.24 28.68 -4.60
C SER A 390 -17.47 28.72 -5.50
N PRO A 391 -17.39 29.32 -6.69
CA PRO A 391 -18.46 29.24 -7.66
C PRO A 391 -18.54 27.86 -8.33
N ALA A 392 -17.53 27.00 -8.17
CA ALA A 392 -17.44 25.68 -8.81
C ALA A 392 -18.03 24.53 -7.98
N SER A 393 -18.52 24.80 -6.76
CA SER A 393 -19.05 23.78 -5.83
C SER A 393 -20.52 24.00 -5.51
N LEU A 394 -21.21 22.90 -5.15
CA LEU A 394 -22.60 22.92 -4.67
C LEU A 394 -22.77 23.68 -3.35
N ASN A 395 -21.75 23.65 -2.48
CA ASN A 395 -21.73 24.48 -1.29
C ASN A 395 -20.83 25.69 -1.55
N PRO A 396 -21.38 26.89 -1.77
CA PRO A 396 -20.58 28.05 -2.14
C PRO A 396 -19.64 28.44 -1.01
N ARG A 397 -19.99 28.24 0.27
CA ARG A 397 -19.08 28.46 1.41
C ARG A 397 -18.35 27.17 1.76
N ARG A 398 -17.08 27.10 1.42
CA ARG A 398 -16.26 25.90 1.60
C ARG A 398 -15.16 26.08 2.64
N ARG A 399 -14.76 24.95 3.20
CA ARG A 399 -13.47 24.74 3.84
C ARG A 399 -12.68 23.74 3.00
N ILE A 400 -11.41 23.53 3.36
CA ILE A 400 -10.61 22.45 2.79
C ILE A 400 -11.34 21.12 3.06
N GLU A 401 -11.53 20.31 2.02
CA GLU A 401 -12.19 19.00 2.14
C GLU A 401 -11.31 18.04 2.95
N SER A 402 -11.92 17.13 3.71
CA SER A 402 -11.21 16.26 4.67
C SER A 402 -10.08 15.44 4.02
N TYR A 403 -10.32 14.91 2.81
CA TYR A 403 -9.30 14.15 2.07
C TYR A 403 -8.11 15.04 1.64
N ASN A 404 -8.39 16.27 1.22
CA ASN A 404 -7.37 17.24 0.84
C ASN A 404 -6.59 17.73 2.07
N GLU A 405 -7.28 17.94 3.20
CA GLU A 405 -6.67 18.33 4.47
C GLU A 405 -5.65 17.27 4.93
N LEU A 406 -6.02 15.99 4.87
CA LEU A 406 -5.12 14.88 5.19
C LEU A 406 -3.89 14.84 4.26
N ALA A 407 -4.09 15.04 2.95
CA ALA A 407 -3.00 15.07 1.98
C ALA A 407 -2.04 16.26 2.20
N ILE A 408 -2.60 17.46 2.42
CA ILE A 408 -1.84 18.69 2.67
C ILE A 408 -1.06 18.60 3.99
N ASN A 409 -1.67 18.08 5.06
CA ASN A 409 -1.00 17.91 6.35
C ASN A 409 0.23 16.99 6.24
N ARG A 410 0.14 15.91 5.46
CA ARG A 410 1.31 15.06 5.14
C ARG A 410 2.39 15.83 4.40
N VAL A 411 2.03 16.57 3.35
CA VAL A 411 2.97 17.39 2.56
C VAL A 411 3.69 18.44 3.43
N VAL A 412 2.96 19.10 4.34
CA VAL A 412 3.53 20.07 5.28
C VAL A 412 4.47 19.40 6.27
N SER A 413 4.12 18.22 6.78
CA SER A 413 4.98 17.46 7.70
C SER A 413 6.32 17.12 7.04
N ASP A 414 6.28 16.58 5.82
CA ASP A 414 7.48 16.25 5.04
C ASP A 414 8.34 17.49 4.76
N LEU A 415 7.71 18.61 4.40
CA LEU A 415 8.40 19.88 4.18
C LEU A 415 9.09 20.38 5.46
N MET A 416 8.42 20.32 6.61
CA MET A 416 9.00 20.77 7.87
C MET A 416 10.22 19.93 8.27
N THR A 417 10.19 18.62 7.98
CA THR A 417 11.32 17.73 8.20
C THR A 417 12.49 18.09 7.29
N MET A 418 12.23 18.34 6.01
CA MET A 418 13.25 18.80 5.07
C MET A 418 13.89 20.13 5.53
N ILE A 419 13.08 21.13 5.90
CA ILE A 419 13.57 22.45 6.33
C ILE A 419 14.40 22.38 7.62
N ASN A 420 14.03 21.48 8.54
CA ASN A 420 14.68 21.34 9.84
C ASN A 420 15.77 20.26 9.91
N ARG A 421 16.13 19.63 8.78
CA ARG A 421 17.16 18.57 8.70
C ARG A 421 18.46 18.92 9.45
N TYR A 422 18.90 20.18 9.35
CA TYR A 422 20.13 20.70 10.01
C TYR A 422 19.85 21.74 11.11
N SER A 423 18.66 21.71 11.70
CA SER A 423 18.20 22.66 12.74
C SER A 423 19.19 22.80 13.90
N LYS A 424 19.66 21.66 14.45
CA LYS A 424 20.63 21.63 15.57
C LYS A 424 21.98 22.27 15.23
N GLN A 425 22.58 21.89 14.10
CA GLN A 425 23.85 22.46 13.64
C GLN A 425 23.76 23.98 13.47
N ARG A 426 22.62 24.46 12.96
CA ARG A 426 22.34 25.88 12.73
C ARG A 426 21.83 26.62 13.99
N GLY A 427 21.58 25.94 15.10
CA GLY A 427 21.07 26.52 16.35
C GLY A 427 19.70 27.18 16.22
N ARG A 428 18.85 26.68 15.31
CA ARG A 428 17.53 27.22 14.99
C ARG A 428 16.52 26.12 14.67
N VAL A 429 15.24 26.35 14.96
CA VAL A 429 14.12 25.48 14.55
C VAL A 429 13.06 26.34 13.89
N ILE A 430 12.44 25.81 12.84
CA ILE A 430 11.29 26.41 12.16
C ILE A 430 10.07 25.54 12.47
N GLU A 431 9.07 26.10 13.14
CA GLU A 431 7.83 25.40 13.46
C GLU A 431 6.72 25.85 12.51
N PHE A 432 5.91 24.90 12.04
CA PHE A 432 4.69 25.21 11.29
C PHE A 432 3.61 25.77 12.25
N ARG A 433 2.84 26.77 11.80
CA ARG A 433 1.74 27.36 12.57
C ARG A 433 0.38 27.16 11.89
N ASP A 434 0.23 27.64 10.66
CA ASP A 434 -1.02 27.53 9.91
C ASP A 434 -0.75 27.67 8.39
N ILE A 435 -1.73 27.28 7.58
CA ILE A 435 -1.78 27.57 6.14
C ILE A 435 -2.77 28.71 5.94
N MET A 436 -2.30 29.82 5.35
CA MET A 436 -3.17 30.96 5.08
C MET A 436 -4.11 30.66 3.91
N TYR A 437 -3.53 30.19 2.81
CA TYR A 437 -4.21 29.69 1.62
C TYR A 437 -3.24 28.83 0.81
N GLY A 438 -3.76 28.17 -0.22
CA GLY A 438 -2.93 27.53 -1.21
C GLY A 438 -3.64 27.33 -2.54
N TYR A 439 -2.88 26.80 -3.49
CA TYR A 439 -3.38 26.34 -4.77
C TYR A 439 -2.98 24.88 -4.94
N VAL A 440 -3.88 24.08 -5.47
CA VAL A 440 -3.62 22.69 -5.85
C VAL A 440 -3.95 22.50 -7.33
N ARG A 441 -3.18 21.68 -8.04
CA ARG A 441 -3.59 21.19 -9.35
C ARG A 441 -3.15 19.75 -9.54
N TYR A 442 -3.90 19.04 -10.35
CA TYR A 442 -3.59 17.69 -10.77
C TYR A 442 -2.84 17.73 -12.11
N THR A 443 -1.64 17.14 -12.15
CA THR A 443 -0.86 16.99 -13.38
C THR A 443 -0.78 15.50 -13.74
N PRO A 444 -1.51 15.05 -14.78
CA PRO A 444 -1.56 13.65 -15.19
C PRO A 444 -0.15 13.05 -15.35
N GLY A 445 0.06 11.86 -14.78
CA GLY A 445 1.33 11.14 -14.84
C GLY A 445 2.48 11.71 -14.00
N GLN A 446 2.39 12.95 -13.49
CA GLN A 446 3.45 13.59 -12.71
C GLN A 446 3.14 13.67 -11.22
N GLY A 447 1.87 13.89 -10.86
CA GLY A 447 1.46 14.01 -9.45
C GLY A 447 0.51 15.17 -9.18
N ILE A 448 0.51 15.60 -7.93
CA ILE A 448 -0.26 16.74 -7.44
C ILE A 448 0.71 17.88 -7.11
N ASP A 449 0.43 19.06 -7.66
CA ASP A 449 1.19 20.28 -7.44
C ASP A 449 0.52 21.14 -6.36
N TYR A 450 1.32 21.70 -5.45
CA TYR A 450 0.88 22.55 -4.36
C TYR A 450 1.66 23.86 -4.32
N ILE A 451 0.95 24.98 -4.26
CA ILE A 451 1.49 26.28 -3.85
C ILE A 451 0.90 26.59 -2.48
N LEU A 452 1.70 26.51 -1.43
CA LEU A 452 1.24 26.70 -0.05
C LEU A 452 1.76 28.02 0.51
N ASP A 453 0.89 28.88 1.02
CA ASP A 453 1.27 30.05 1.80
C ASP A 453 1.29 29.69 3.29
N LEU A 454 2.49 29.45 3.80
CA LEU A 454 2.73 28.92 5.13
C LEU A 454 3.05 30.03 6.12
N LEU A 455 2.37 30.02 7.26
CA LEU A 455 2.76 30.75 8.45
C LEU A 455 3.65 29.84 9.31
N LEU A 456 4.89 30.27 9.53
CA LEU A 456 5.92 29.55 10.25
C LEU A 456 6.40 30.36 11.45
N SER A 457 7.09 29.72 12.40
CA SER A 457 7.71 30.36 13.55
C SER A 457 9.19 29.99 13.58
N TYR A 458 10.04 30.98 13.31
CA TYR A 458 11.48 30.85 13.37
C TYR A 458 11.94 31.05 14.82
N ARG A 459 12.51 30.01 15.43
CA ARG A 459 13.05 30.05 16.79
C ARG A 459 14.56 29.82 16.74
N LYS A 460 15.33 30.77 17.25
CA LYS A 460 16.79 30.65 17.38
C LYS A 460 17.15 30.43 18.84
N PHE A 461 17.95 29.40 19.09
CA PHE A 461 18.38 29.02 20.45
C PHE A 461 19.85 29.36 20.72
N ARG A 462 20.68 29.47 19.66
CA ARG A 462 22.10 29.81 19.78
C ARG A 462 22.31 31.33 19.72
N GLY A 463 23.01 31.90 20.71
CA GLY A 463 23.18 33.34 20.86
C GLY A 463 21.96 34.01 21.48
N ARG A 464 21.57 35.20 20.99
CA ARG A 464 20.36 35.88 21.47
C ARG A 464 19.11 35.07 21.05
N ARG A 465 18.39 34.55 22.05
CA ARG A 465 17.12 33.86 21.83
C ARG A 465 16.14 34.80 21.14
N MET A 466 15.52 34.32 20.06
CA MET A 466 14.55 35.08 19.29
C MET A 466 13.50 34.14 18.71
N SER A 467 12.26 34.59 18.68
CA SER A 467 11.14 33.91 18.04
C SER A 467 10.42 34.91 17.13
N ILE A 468 10.38 34.63 15.83
CA ILE A 468 9.79 35.53 14.82
C ILE A 468 8.80 34.72 13.96
N PRO A 469 7.56 35.21 13.75
CA PRO A 469 6.67 34.64 12.76
C PRO A 469 7.19 34.95 11.35
N VAL A 470 7.26 33.94 10.50
CA VAL A 470 7.76 34.06 9.13
C VAL A 470 6.71 33.50 8.18
N ARG A 471 6.36 34.28 7.16
CA ARG A 471 5.48 33.84 6.08
C ARG A 471 6.32 33.43 4.86
N ARG A 472 6.03 32.27 4.29
CA ARG A 472 6.74 31.74 3.12
C ARG A 472 5.81 30.97 2.20
N HIS A 473 6.01 31.15 0.90
CA HIS A 473 5.43 30.28 -0.11
C HIS A 473 6.29 29.04 -0.30
N ALA A 474 5.66 27.87 -0.30
CA ALA A 474 6.27 26.60 -0.66
C ALA A 474 5.66 26.08 -1.96
N TYR A 475 6.52 25.71 -2.91
CA TYR A 475 6.16 25.17 -4.22
C TYR A 475 6.56 23.69 -4.22
N ILE A 476 5.58 22.80 -4.18
CA ILE A 476 5.80 21.38 -3.91
C ILE A 476 5.08 20.55 -4.97
N ARG A 477 5.73 19.51 -5.48
CA ARG A 477 5.09 18.45 -6.24
C ARG A 477 5.13 17.16 -5.44
N ARG A 478 3.97 16.55 -5.23
CA ARG A 478 3.85 15.19 -4.70
C ARG A 478 3.60 14.24 -5.86
N SER A 479 4.61 13.48 -6.24
CA SER A 479 4.46 12.43 -7.24
C SER A 479 3.45 11.37 -6.79
N PHE A 480 2.76 10.76 -7.75
CA PHE A 480 1.92 9.60 -7.42
C PHE A 480 2.79 8.49 -6.82
N ALA A 481 2.20 7.69 -5.94
CA ALA A 481 2.82 6.43 -5.54
C ALA A 481 3.08 5.59 -6.80
N GLU A 482 4.10 4.73 -6.77
CA GLU A 482 4.32 3.80 -7.86
C GLU A 482 3.02 3.03 -8.14
N PRO A 483 2.64 2.84 -9.42
CA PRO A 483 1.48 2.04 -9.76
C PRO A 483 1.57 0.70 -9.04
N MET A 484 0.64 0.44 -8.13
CA MET A 484 0.55 -0.86 -7.48
C MET A 484 -0.06 -1.81 -8.50
N VAL A 485 0.79 -2.59 -9.17
CA VAL A 485 0.33 -3.70 -9.99
C VAL A 485 -0.05 -4.82 -9.04
N LYS A 486 -1.34 -4.95 -8.77
CA LYS A 486 -1.87 -6.14 -8.10
C LYS A 486 -1.89 -7.25 -9.15
N VAL A 487 -1.03 -8.26 -8.98
CA VAL A 487 -1.18 -9.52 -9.72
C VAL A 487 -2.50 -10.12 -9.24
N ILE A 488 -3.50 -10.07 -10.10
CA ILE A 488 -4.77 -10.74 -9.86
C ILE A 488 -4.51 -12.19 -10.24
N ASP A 489 -4.53 -13.07 -9.25
CA ASP A 489 -4.51 -14.51 -9.50
C ASP A 489 -5.79 -14.82 -10.29
N GLU A 490 -5.64 -15.15 -11.58
CA GLU A 490 -6.75 -15.59 -12.45
C GLU A 490 -7.17 -17.00 -12.03
N GLY A 491 -7.67 -17.12 -10.80
CA GLY A 491 -8.40 -18.29 -10.35
C GLY A 491 -9.61 -18.54 -11.25
N PRO A 492 -10.26 -19.70 -11.11
CA PRO A 492 -11.45 -20.01 -11.89
C PRO A 492 -12.49 -18.88 -11.73
N PRO A 493 -13.16 -18.46 -12.82
CA PRO A 493 -14.12 -17.36 -12.78
C PRO A 493 -15.18 -17.64 -11.71
N LYS A 494 -15.29 -16.74 -10.72
CA LYS A 494 -16.25 -16.86 -9.63
C LYS A 494 -17.66 -16.69 -10.19
N LYS A 495 -18.60 -17.54 -9.78
CA LYS A 495 -20.00 -17.40 -10.14
C LYS A 495 -20.61 -16.20 -9.41
N VAL A 496 -21.09 -15.20 -10.13
CA VAL A 496 -21.70 -13.98 -9.56
C VAL A 496 -23.22 -14.11 -9.51
N HIS A 497 -23.81 -13.92 -8.34
CA HIS A 497 -25.25 -14.08 -8.10
C HIS A 497 -25.92 -12.71 -8.03
N PHE A 498 -26.60 -12.32 -9.09
CA PHE A 498 -27.33 -11.06 -9.17
C PHE A 498 -28.60 -11.18 -8.34
N ILE A 499 -28.81 -10.26 -7.42
CA ILE A 499 -30.03 -10.17 -6.61
C ILE A 499 -30.71 -8.85 -6.94
N VAL A 500 -31.90 -8.96 -7.53
CA VAL A 500 -32.67 -7.84 -8.05
C VAL A 500 -33.97 -7.71 -7.27
N PRO A 501 -34.13 -6.67 -6.44
CA PRO A 501 -35.41 -6.35 -5.81
C PRO A 501 -36.35 -5.73 -6.86
N LEU A 502 -37.58 -6.20 -6.94
CA LEU A 502 -38.54 -5.78 -7.96
C LEU A 502 -39.92 -5.48 -7.35
N ALA A 503 -40.44 -4.29 -7.61
CA ALA A 503 -41.81 -3.89 -7.35
C ALA A 503 -42.28 -2.95 -8.47
N GLY A 504 -43.29 -3.35 -9.24
CA GLY A 504 -43.66 -2.66 -10.48
C GLY A 504 -42.50 -2.64 -11.50
N ARG A 505 -42.38 -1.54 -12.26
CA ARG A 505 -41.28 -1.26 -13.21
C ARG A 505 -41.03 -2.33 -14.29
N SER A 506 -42.10 -2.85 -14.91
CA SER A 506 -42.00 -3.88 -15.96
C SER A 506 -41.08 -3.50 -17.13
N GLU A 507 -41.15 -2.25 -17.60
CA GLU A 507 -40.30 -1.77 -18.70
C GLU A 507 -38.81 -1.75 -18.32
N ALA A 508 -38.48 -1.25 -17.13
CA ALA A 508 -37.11 -1.27 -16.62
C ALA A 508 -36.61 -2.71 -16.46
N PHE A 509 -37.48 -3.62 -16.00
CA PHE A 509 -37.15 -5.03 -15.87
C PHE A 509 -36.89 -5.71 -17.22
N GLN A 510 -37.67 -5.40 -18.24
CA GLN A 510 -37.41 -5.87 -19.60
C GLN A 510 -36.05 -5.37 -20.12
N ARG A 511 -35.74 -4.08 -19.92
CA ARG A 511 -34.43 -3.49 -20.27
C ARG A 511 -33.29 -4.16 -19.49
N PHE A 512 -33.49 -4.45 -18.21
CA PHE A 512 -32.53 -5.16 -17.38
C PHE A 512 -32.27 -6.57 -17.92
N LEU A 513 -33.32 -7.34 -18.24
CA LEU A 513 -33.18 -8.68 -18.81
C LEU A 513 -32.43 -8.68 -20.14
N LEU A 514 -32.71 -7.72 -21.03
CA LEU A 514 -31.96 -7.56 -22.28
C LEU A 514 -30.47 -7.23 -22.04
N THR A 515 -30.19 -6.39 -21.04
CA THR A 515 -28.82 -6.04 -20.65
C THR A 515 -28.09 -7.25 -20.06
N TYR A 516 -28.75 -8.02 -19.19
CA TYR A 516 -28.24 -9.23 -18.58
C TYR A 516 -28.02 -10.34 -19.63
N GLU A 517 -28.94 -10.50 -20.57
CA GLU A 517 -28.82 -11.42 -21.71
C GLU A 517 -27.54 -11.11 -22.50
N LYS A 518 -27.41 -9.85 -22.94
CA LYS A 518 -26.30 -9.40 -23.79
C LYS A 518 -24.94 -9.52 -23.11
N ASN A 519 -24.87 -9.16 -21.83
CA ASN A 519 -23.59 -8.98 -21.14
C ASN A 519 -23.20 -10.13 -20.22
N CYS A 520 -24.14 -10.99 -19.79
CA CYS A 520 -23.85 -12.14 -18.94
C CYS A 520 -24.07 -13.45 -19.69
N VAL A 521 -25.28 -13.69 -20.18
CA VAL A 521 -25.68 -14.99 -20.76
C VAL A 521 -25.00 -15.26 -22.11
N LEU A 522 -25.13 -14.33 -23.08
CA LEU A 522 -24.53 -14.51 -24.41
C LEU A 522 -23.00 -14.53 -24.37
N LYS A 523 -22.40 -13.87 -23.37
CA LYS A 523 -20.95 -13.89 -23.12
C LYS A 523 -20.49 -15.10 -22.31
N LYS A 524 -21.40 -15.98 -21.91
CA LYS A 524 -21.12 -17.21 -21.14
C LYS A 524 -20.39 -16.95 -19.82
N HIS A 525 -20.70 -15.83 -19.16
CA HIS A 525 -20.19 -15.60 -17.81
C HIS A 525 -20.88 -16.55 -16.82
N ALA A 526 -20.14 -17.02 -15.82
CA ALA A 526 -20.73 -17.78 -14.72
C ALA A 526 -21.55 -16.83 -13.84
N THR A 527 -22.85 -16.74 -14.10
CA THR A 527 -23.77 -15.89 -13.32
C THR A 527 -25.04 -16.64 -12.94
N ALA A 528 -25.71 -16.16 -11.90
CA ALA A 528 -27.09 -16.51 -11.57
C ALA A 528 -27.91 -15.22 -11.42
N LEU A 529 -29.23 -15.33 -11.59
CA LEU A 529 -30.17 -14.23 -11.41
C LEU A 529 -31.25 -14.66 -10.42
N ALA A 530 -31.36 -13.94 -9.30
CA ALA A 530 -32.46 -14.04 -8.37
C ALA A 530 -33.27 -12.74 -8.40
N VAL A 531 -34.55 -12.85 -8.73
CA VAL A 531 -35.51 -11.74 -8.72
C VAL A 531 -36.42 -11.92 -7.52
N VAL A 532 -36.45 -10.94 -6.63
CA VAL A 532 -37.34 -10.92 -5.47
C VAL A 532 -38.45 -9.92 -5.75
N TYR A 533 -39.62 -10.45 -6.09
CA TYR A 533 -40.78 -9.72 -6.57
C TYR A 533 -41.77 -9.45 -5.44
N PHE A 534 -42.19 -8.18 -5.31
CA PHE A 534 -43.28 -7.76 -4.43
C PHE A 534 -44.49 -7.37 -5.29
N GLU A 535 -45.66 -7.92 -4.97
CA GLU A 535 -46.91 -7.55 -5.64
C GLU A 535 -47.27 -6.10 -5.33
N ASN A 536 -47.57 -5.33 -6.36
CA ASN A 536 -47.96 -3.93 -6.20
C ASN A 536 -49.46 -3.84 -5.91
N SER A 537 -49.83 -3.29 -4.75
CA SER A 537 -51.24 -3.11 -4.35
C SER A 537 -51.98 -2.02 -5.12
N GLU A 538 -51.25 -1.17 -5.86
CA GLU A 538 -51.84 -0.19 -6.77
C GLU A 538 -51.94 -0.80 -8.17
N GLY A 539 -53.08 -1.46 -8.41
CA GLY A 539 -53.44 -2.06 -9.69
C GLY A 539 -53.54 -1.00 -10.78
N GLY A 540 -52.49 -0.89 -11.59
CA GLY A 540 -52.55 -0.31 -12.92
C GLY A 540 -52.42 -1.43 -13.94
N THR A 541 -53.49 -1.70 -14.68
CA THR A 541 -53.42 -2.45 -15.94
C THR A 541 -52.54 -1.69 -16.92
N SER A 542 -51.22 -1.91 -16.87
CA SER A 542 -50.33 -1.51 -17.95
C SER A 542 -50.51 -2.48 -19.12
N MET A 543 -50.61 -1.95 -20.35
CA MET A 543 -50.75 -2.73 -21.59
C MET A 543 -49.50 -3.58 -21.95
N GLU A 544 -48.53 -3.71 -21.03
CA GLU A 544 -47.21 -4.30 -21.26
C GLU A 544 -46.85 -5.27 -20.14
N GLY A 545 -46.14 -6.34 -20.54
CA GLY A 545 -46.12 -7.65 -19.90
C GLY A 545 -45.88 -7.69 -18.39
N ASP A 546 -46.48 -8.71 -17.77
CA ASP A 546 -46.26 -9.07 -16.36
C ASP A 546 -44.78 -9.46 -16.15
N PRO A 547 -44.06 -8.84 -15.18
CA PRO A 547 -42.68 -9.21 -14.89
C PRO A 547 -42.47 -10.70 -14.61
N LYS A 548 -43.49 -11.38 -14.02
CA LYS A 548 -43.44 -12.83 -13.82
C LYS A 548 -43.37 -13.56 -15.17
N GLN A 549 -44.22 -13.17 -16.13
CA GLN A 549 -44.23 -13.75 -17.48
C GLN A 549 -42.91 -13.49 -18.22
N LEU A 550 -42.36 -12.27 -18.14
CA LEU A 550 -41.08 -11.92 -18.77
C LEU A 550 -39.93 -12.80 -18.25
N LEU A 551 -39.88 -13.05 -16.94
CA LEU A 551 -38.84 -13.90 -16.35
C LEU A 551 -39.05 -15.38 -16.71
N GLU A 552 -40.30 -15.84 -16.79
CA GLU A 552 -40.65 -17.19 -17.24
C GLU A 552 -40.27 -17.43 -18.69
N GLU A 553 -40.53 -16.48 -19.58
CA GLU A 553 -40.06 -16.51 -20.98
C GLU A 553 -38.52 -16.57 -21.05
N PHE A 554 -37.84 -15.75 -20.23
CA PHE A 554 -36.39 -15.75 -20.14
C PHE A 554 -35.84 -17.11 -19.66
N ARG A 555 -36.45 -17.70 -18.62
CA ARG A 555 -36.09 -19.02 -18.09
C ARG A 555 -36.32 -20.14 -19.11
N ASN A 556 -37.41 -20.05 -19.89
CA ASN A 556 -37.70 -21.01 -20.95
C ASN A 556 -36.71 -20.91 -22.12
N LYS A 557 -36.25 -19.69 -22.43
CA LYS A 557 -35.22 -19.43 -23.46
C LYS A 557 -33.84 -19.94 -23.02
N TYR A 558 -33.50 -19.82 -21.73
CA TYR A 558 -32.19 -20.18 -21.18
C TYR A 558 -32.27 -21.21 -20.05
N LYS A 559 -32.69 -22.43 -20.37
CA LYS A 559 -32.92 -23.51 -19.38
C LYS A 559 -31.69 -23.92 -18.56
N ASP A 560 -30.50 -23.77 -19.13
CA ASP A 560 -29.24 -24.11 -18.47
C ASP A 560 -28.72 -22.98 -17.57
N HIS A 561 -29.38 -21.83 -17.55
CA HIS A 561 -28.98 -20.67 -16.76
C HIS A 561 -29.73 -20.61 -15.43
N ASP A 562 -29.02 -20.31 -14.34
CA ASP A 562 -29.58 -20.32 -12.98
C ASP A 562 -30.41 -19.05 -12.73
N VAL A 563 -31.72 -19.16 -12.91
CA VAL A 563 -32.69 -18.08 -12.75
C VAL A 563 -33.74 -18.47 -11.70
N LYS A 564 -33.89 -17.64 -10.67
CA LYS A 564 -34.80 -17.84 -9.54
C LYS A 564 -35.76 -16.67 -9.41
N LEU A 565 -37.04 -16.96 -9.18
CA LEU A 565 -38.08 -15.99 -8.82
C LEU A 565 -38.54 -16.29 -7.40
N VAL A 566 -38.60 -15.27 -6.55
CA VAL A 566 -39.17 -15.36 -5.21
C VAL A 566 -40.21 -14.28 -5.05
N GLU A 567 -41.41 -14.68 -4.64
CA GLU A 567 -42.49 -13.75 -4.31
C GLU A 567 -42.42 -13.41 -2.82
N ALA A 568 -42.36 -12.12 -2.51
CA ALA A 568 -42.36 -11.59 -1.17
C ALA A 568 -43.71 -10.92 -0.86
N SER A 569 -44.24 -11.19 0.33
CA SER A 569 -45.50 -10.63 0.81
C SER A 569 -45.28 -9.31 1.56
N GLY A 570 -46.24 -8.39 1.45
CA GLY A 570 -46.26 -7.13 2.20
C GLY A 570 -45.84 -5.93 1.36
N GLN A 571 -45.65 -4.78 2.01
CA GLN A 571 -45.18 -3.57 1.33
C GLN A 571 -43.72 -3.74 0.92
N PHE A 572 -43.37 -3.28 -0.28
CA PHE A 572 -42.00 -3.34 -0.79
C PHE A 572 -40.99 -2.72 0.19
N SER A 573 -39.98 -3.52 0.56
CA SER A 573 -38.78 -3.07 1.28
C SER A 573 -37.55 -3.61 0.56
N ARG A 574 -36.67 -2.70 0.13
CA ARG A 574 -35.43 -3.04 -0.56
C ARG A 574 -34.52 -3.89 0.32
N ALA A 575 -34.36 -3.53 1.60
CA ALA A 575 -33.57 -4.29 2.57
C ALA A 575 -34.09 -5.73 2.72
N GLN A 576 -35.41 -5.88 2.87
CA GLN A 576 -36.04 -7.19 3.00
C GLN A 576 -35.89 -8.02 1.73
N ALA A 577 -36.05 -7.42 0.56
CA ALA A 577 -35.91 -8.07 -0.74
C ALA A 577 -34.49 -8.63 -0.92
N LEU A 578 -33.47 -7.81 -0.64
CA LEU A 578 -32.06 -8.20 -0.75
C LEU A 578 -31.69 -9.31 0.25
N GLU A 579 -32.19 -9.23 1.48
CA GLU A 579 -31.99 -10.24 2.52
C GLU A 579 -32.64 -11.58 2.15
N ILE A 580 -33.86 -11.58 1.60
CA ILE A 580 -34.54 -12.77 1.08
C ILE A 580 -33.74 -13.37 -0.09
N GLY A 581 -33.29 -12.52 -1.02
CA GLY A 581 -32.51 -12.95 -2.18
C GLY A 581 -31.16 -13.55 -1.81
N ALA A 582 -30.47 -12.99 -0.81
CA ALA A 582 -29.20 -13.51 -0.30
C ALA A 582 -29.35 -14.95 0.25
N LYS A 583 -30.43 -15.21 0.98
CA LYS A 583 -30.72 -16.53 1.59
C LYS A 583 -30.96 -17.66 0.59
N LEU A 584 -31.14 -17.36 -0.70
CA LEU A 584 -31.29 -18.37 -1.75
C LEU A 584 -29.99 -19.05 -2.16
N PHE A 585 -28.86 -18.55 -1.67
CA PHE A 585 -27.53 -18.99 -2.07
C PHE A 585 -26.70 -19.41 -0.84
N SER A 586 -25.69 -20.25 -1.07
CA SER A 586 -24.81 -20.76 -0.02
C SER A 586 -23.88 -19.69 0.54
N MET A 587 -23.22 -19.97 1.66
CA MET A 587 -22.34 -19.00 2.36
C MET A 587 -21.09 -18.61 1.55
N ASP A 588 -20.67 -19.45 0.61
CA ASP A 588 -19.56 -19.20 -0.33
C ASP A 588 -19.99 -18.45 -1.60
N ALA A 589 -21.29 -18.12 -1.74
CA ALA A 589 -21.79 -17.40 -2.90
C ALA A 589 -21.31 -15.93 -2.92
N LEU A 590 -20.79 -15.50 -4.08
CA LEU A 590 -20.51 -14.10 -4.37
C LEU A 590 -21.82 -13.42 -4.80
N LEU A 591 -22.37 -12.59 -3.92
CA LEU A 591 -23.62 -11.88 -4.12
C LEU A 591 -23.35 -10.51 -4.74
N PHE A 592 -24.20 -10.09 -5.68
CA PHE A 592 -24.20 -8.75 -6.24
C PHE A 592 -25.61 -8.15 -6.15
N PHE A 593 -25.76 -7.16 -5.28
CA PHE A 593 -27.01 -6.42 -5.11
C PHE A 593 -27.08 -5.32 -6.18
N VAL A 594 -28.15 -5.32 -6.96
CA VAL A 594 -28.30 -4.38 -8.08
C VAL A 594 -29.75 -3.95 -8.25
N ASP A 595 -29.96 -2.69 -8.62
CA ASP A 595 -31.30 -2.17 -8.93
C ASP A 595 -31.72 -2.54 -10.35
N VAL A 596 -33.03 -2.59 -10.59
CA VAL A 596 -33.60 -2.93 -11.91
C VAL A 596 -33.30 -1.87 -12.98
N ASP A 597 -33.07 -0.61 -12.59
CA ASP A 597 -32.81 0.51 -13.51
C ASP A 597 -31.35 0.60 -13.98
N MET A 598 -30.56 -0.41 -13.68
CA MET A 598 -29.15 -0.45 -14.02
C MET A 598 -28.91 -1.01 -15.43
N ILE A 599 -28.07 -0.33 -16.19
CA ILE A 599 -27.44 -0.88 -17.39
C ILE A 599 -25.95 -1.09 -17.14
N PHE A 600 -25.39 -2.13 -17.74
CA PHE A 600 -23.98 -2.46 -17.56
C PHE A 600 -23.32 -3.10 -18.76
N ASP A 601 -21.98 -3.06 -18.78
CA ASP A 601 -21.15 -3.72 -19.78
C ASP A 601 -20.72 -5.15 -19.39
N GLY A 602 -20.09 -5.87 -20.31
CA GLY A 602 -19.59 -7.22 -20.02
C GLY A 602 -18.34 -7.26 -19.13
N GLY A 603 -17.69 -6.12 -18.85
CA GLY A 603 -16.55 -6.07 -17.94
C GLY A 603 -16.97 -6.10 -16.46
N LEU A 604 -18.24 -5.82 -16.16
CA LEU A 604 -18.76 -5.75 -14.79
C LEU A 604 -18.50 -7.03 -13.99
N VAL A 605 -18.80 -8.20 -14.55
CA VAL A 605 -18.64 -9.50 -13.87
C VAL A 605 -17.19 -9.73 -13.45
N GLN A 606 -16.25 -9.33 -14.31
CA GLN A 606 -14.83 -9.47 -14.05
C GLN A 606 -14.37 -8.49 -12.96
N ARG A 607 -14.80 -7.23 -13.01
CA ARG A 607 -14.52 -6.22 -11.97
C ARG A 607 -15.08 -6.64 -10.60
N ILE A 608 -16.27 -7.22 -10.56
CA ILE A 608 -16.86 -7.80 -9.34
C ILE A 608 -15.96 -8.93 -8.80
N SER A 609 -15.62 -9.90 -9.65
CA SER A 609 -14.83 -11.07 -9.25
C SER A 609 -13.42 -10.70 -8.73
N TRP A 610 -12.80 -9.68 -9.34
CA TRP A 610 -11.46 -9.21 -8.99
C TRP A 610 -11.41 -8.39 -7.70
N ASN A 611 -12.46 -7.62 -7.43
CA ASN A 611 -12.48 -6.66 -6.33
C ASN A 611 -13.18 -7.18 -5.07
N THR A 612 -13.84 -8.34 -5.12
CA THR A 612 -14.44 -8.98 -3.94
C THR A 612 -13.69 -10.25 -3.54
N ILE A 613 -13.19 -10.28 -2.30
CA ILE A 613 -12.39 -11.38 -1.75
C ILE A 613 -13.02 -11.80 -0.43
N GLN A 614 -13.43 -13.06 -0.34
CA GLN A 614 -14.10 -13.61 0.84
C GLN A 614 -13.25 -13.41 2.11
N GLY A 615 -13.88 -12.91 3.16
CA GLY A 615 -13.25 -12.63 4.46
C GLY A 615 -12.22 -11.50 4.45
N ASN A 616 -12.09 -10.75 3.35
CA ASN A 616 -11.08 -9.70 3.22
C ASN A 616 -11.60 -8.41 2.59
N THR A 617 -12.20 -8.46 1.40
CA THR A 617 -12.55 -7.25 0.63
C THR A 617 -13.98 -7.28 0.12
N VAL A 618 -14.73 -6.21 0.40
CA VAL A 618 -16.08 -5.95 -0.14
C VAL A 618 -15.99 -4.85 -1.20
N TYR A 619 -16.66 -5.04 -2.34
CA TYR A 619 -16.62 -4.08 -3.44
C TYR A 619 -17.91 -3.28 -3.52
N PHE A 620 -17.80 -1.96 -3.37
CA PHE A 620 -18.91 -1.04 -3.59
C PHE A 620 -18.60 -0.15 -4.82
N PRO A 621 -19.11 -0.47 -6.02
CA PRO A 621 -18.90 0.36 -7.20
C PRO A 621 -19.53 1.74 -7.05
N ILE A 622 -18.86 2.77 -7.57
CA ILE A 622 -19.43 4.12 -7.71
C ILE A 622 -20.09 4.19 -9.10
N VAL A 623 -21.42 4.33 -9.09
CA VAL A 623 -22.29 4.27 -10.27
C VAL A 623 -22.43 5.65 -10.91
N PHE A 624 -22.52 5.70 -12.24
CA PHE A 624 -22.91 6.91 -12.95
C PHE A 624 -24.44 7.00 -13.06
N SER A 625 -25.04 8.11 -12.63
CA SER A 625 -26.49 8.33 -12.71
C SER A 625 -26.81 9.40 -13.73
N GLN A 626 -27.74 9.07 -14.62
CA GLN A 626 -28.22 10.01 -15.64
C GLN A 626 -29.12 11.09 -15.02
N TYR A 627 -29.08 12.27 -15.63
CA TYR A 627 -30.04 13.33 -15.37
C TYR A 627 -31.36 13.10 -16.10
N ASP A 628 -32.34 13.96 -15.80
CA ASP A 628 -33.65 13.94 -16.43
C ASP A 628 -33.51 14.19 -17.95
N PRO A 629 -33.84 13.20 -18.81
CA PRO A 629 -33.69 13.33 -20.25
C PRO A 629 -34.60 14.41 -20.84
N ASP A 630 -35.70 14.78 -20.17
CA ASP A 630 -36.57 15.87 -20.60
C ASP A 630 -35.89 17.24 -20.43
N VAL A 631 -34.85 17.32 -19.59
CA VAL A 631 -34.07 18.55 -19.33
C VAL A 631 -32.76 18.55 -20.10
N VAL A 632 -32.02 17.43 -20.11
CA VAL A 632 -30.67 17.37 -20.68
C VAL A 632 -30.61 16.78 -22.10
N GLY A 633 -31.72 16.21 -22.58
CA GLY A 633 -31.77 15.46 -23.85
C GLY A 633 -31.40 13.98 -23.69
N ASN A 634 -31.71 13.19 -24.71
CA ASN A 634 -31.59 11.73 -24.69
C ASN A 634 -30.20 11.18 -25.08
N GLU A 635 -29.12 11.95 -24.89
CA GLU A 635 -27.76 11.48 -25.19
C GLU A 635 -27.19 10.62 -24.05
N ALA A 636 -26.86 9.36 -24.36
CA ALA A 636 -26.23 8.44 -23.41
C ALA A 636 -24.71 8.67 -23.31
N ARG A 637 -24.31 9.81 -22.75
CA ARG A 637 -22.90 10.19 -22.54
C ARG A 637 -22.53 10.20 -21.07
N ILE A 638 -21.31 9.78 -20.76
CA ILE A 638 -20.74 9.83 -19.41
C ILE A 638 -19.90 11.10 -19.32
N ASP A 639 -20.52 12.19 -18.88
CA ASP A 639 -19.89 13.48 -18.60
C ASP A 639 -20.72 14.26 -17.56
N ASP A 640 -20.20 15.41 -17.14
CA ASP A 640 -20.82 16.24 -16.09
C ASP A 640 -22.11 16.95 -16.53
N ARG A 641 -22.49 16.89 -17.82
CA ARG A 641 -23.72 17.50 -18.36
C ARG A 641 -24.87 16.50 -18.50
N HIS A 642 -24.58 15.21 -18.59
CA HIS A 642 -25.59 14.17 -18.79
C HIS A 642 -25.81 13.31 -17.54
N GLY A 643 -24.98 13.48 -16.51
CA GLY A 643 -25.16 12.78 -15.25
C GLY A 643 -24.08 13.09 -14.22
N TYR A 644 -23.99 12.24 -13.20
CA TYR A 644 -23.03 12.39 -12.12
C TYR A 644 -22.66 11.05 -11.47
N TRP A 645 -21.46 10.98 -10.90
CA TRP A 645 -21.02 9.82 -10.13
C TRP A 645 -21.60 9.84 -8.70
N ARG A 646 -22.29 8.77 -8.31
CA ARG A 646 -22.89 8.61 -6.97
C ARG A 646 -21.84 8.28 -5.90
N GLN A 647 -20.99 9.25 -5.55
CA GLN A 647 -19.90 9.05 -4.59
C GLN A 647 -20.39 8.52 -3.23
N PHE A 648 -21.57 8.94 -2.79
CA PHE A 648 -22.21 8.54 -1.54
C PHE A 648 -23.39 7.57 -1.74
N GLY A 649 -23.45 6.88 -2.88
CA GLY A 649 -24.39 5.78 -3.09
C GLY A 649 -23.77 4.45 -2.67
N PHE A 650 -24.46 3.68 -1.83
CA PHE A 650 -23.95 2.39 -1.31
C PHE A 650 -24.83 1.21 -1.69
N GLY A 651 -25.96 1.47 -2.36
CA GLY A 651 -26.97 0.44 -2.67
C GLY A 651 -26.50 -0.66 -3.61
N ILE A 652 -25.50 -0.40 -4.45
CA ILE A 652 -24.91 -1.41 -5.33
C ILE A 652 -23.63 -1.93 -4.68
N VAL A 653 -23.59 -3.24 -4.41
CA VAL A 653 -22.49 -3.86 -3.66
C VAL A 653 -22.29 -5.31 -4.09
N SER A 654 -21.03 -5.72 -4.11
CA SER A 654 -20.60 -7.12 -4.24
C SER A 654 -19.94 -7.59 -2.95
N ILE A 655 -20.53 -8.64 -2.35
CA ILE A 655 -20.15 -9.18 -1.06
C ILE A 655 -20.33 -10.71 -1.04
N PHE A 656 -19.46 -11.44 -0.36
CA PHE A 656 -19.71 -12.87 -0.12
C PHE A 656 -20.82 -13.05 0.91
N HIS A 657 -21.67 -14.05 0.72
CA HIS A 657 -22.78 -14.30 1.65
C HIS A 657 -22.27 -14.53 3.09
N SER A 658 -21.13 -15.23 3.26
CA SER A 658 -20.48 -15.38 4.57
C SER A 658 -20.11 -14.05 5.23
N ASP A 659 -19.64 -13.09 4.42
CA ASP A 659 -19.17 -11.78 4.90
C ASP A 659 -20.37 -10.90 5.25
N LEU A 660 -21.44 -10.95 4.47
CA LEU A 660 -22.72 -10.30 4.77
C LEU A 660 -23.28 -10.77 6.13
N MET A 661 -23.28 -12.08 6.35
CA MET A 661 -23.75 -12.65 7.63
C MET A 661 -22.81 -12.31 8.79
N MET A 662 -21.50 -12.26 8.55
CA MET A 662 -20.50 -11.88 9.55
C MET A 662 -20.72 -10.45 10.07
N VAL A 663 -21.07 -9.51 9.19
CA VAL A 663 -21.34 -8.11 9.57
C VAL A 663 -22.77 -7.89 10.11
N GLY A 664 -23.59 -8.95 10.18
CA GLY A 664 -24.93 -8.92 10.76
C GLY A 664 -26.08 -8.69 9.76
N GLY A 665 -25.84 -8.80 8.45
CA GLY A 665 -26.87 -8.69 7.41
C GLY A 665 -27.49 -7.30 7.26
N LEU A 666 -28.55 -7.22 6.46
CA LEU A 666 -29.32 -5.99 6.26
C LEU A 666 -30.33 -5.77 7.40
N ASP A 667 -30.47 -4.53 7.87
CA ASP A 667 -31.54 -4.19 8.83
C ASP A 667 -32.91 -4.14 8.12
N THR A 668 -33.69 -5.20 8.28
CA THR A 668 -35.02 -5.32 7.66
C THR A 668 -36.09 -4.44 8.30
N ASN A 669 -35.79 -3.77 9.42
CA ASN A 669 -36.69 -2.78 10.04
C ASN A 669 -36.65 -1.42 9.33
N ILE A 670 -35.68 -1.23 8.41
CA ILE A 670 -35.61 -0.04 7.58
C ILE A 670 -36.67 -0.18 6.46
N HIS A 671 -37.68 0.68 6.54
CA HIS A 671 -38.76 0.77 5.55
C HIS A 671 -38.70 2.12 4.81
N GLY A 672 -39.25 2.15 3.59
CA GLY A 672 -39.31 3.36 2.77
C GLY A 672 -38.05 3.59 1.94
N TRP A 673 -37.55 4.83 1.91
CA TRP A 673 -36.44 5.25 1.05
C TRP A 673 -35.12 5.40 1.82
N GLY A 674 -34.10 4.67 1.38
CA GLY A 674 -32.71 4.80 1.81
C GLY A 674 -32.45 4.39 3.26
N LYS A 675 -31.18 4.56 3.67
CA LYS A 675 -30.53 4.15 4.93
C LYS A 675 -30.10 2.70 4.99
N GLU A 676 -30.74 1.78 4.29
CA GLU A 676 -30.35 0.36 4.34
C GLU A 676 -28.97 0.12 3.76
N ASP A 677 -28.61 0.89 2.74
CA ASP A 677 -27.33 0.83 2.08
C ASP A 677 -26.22 1.50 2.91
N VAL A 678 -26.53 2.62 3.56
CA VAL A 678 -25.64 3.30 4.52
C VAL A 678 -25.39 2.43 5.74
N ASP A 679 -26.43 1.80 6.30
CA ASP A 679 -26.30 0.89 7.45
C ASP A 679 -25.38 -0.30 7.11
N LEU A 680 -25.60 -0.96 5.97
CA LEU A 680 -24.72 -2.05 5.53
C LEU A 680 -23.29 -1.55 5.31
N PHE A 681 -23.11 -0.39 4.69
CA PHE A 681 -21.79 0.18 4.48
C PHE A 681 -21.07 0.46 5.81
N ASP A 682 -21.75 1.09 6.77
CA ASP A 682 -21.20 1.38 8.09
C ASP A 682 -20.85 0.09 8.83
N LYS A 683 -21.69 -0.94 8.79
CA LYS A 683 -21.37 -2.27 9.37
C LYS A 683 -20.09 -2.87 8.79
N VAL A 684 -19.90 -2.76 7.46
CA VAL A 684 -18.67 -3.25 6.81
C VAL A 684 -17.45 -2.43 7.23
N VAL A 685 -17.56 -1.09 7.29
CA VAL A 685 -16.45 -0.20 7.71
C VAL A 685 -16.01 -0.46 9.15
N HIS A 686 -16.94 -0.81 10.04
CA HIS A 686 -16.64 -1.14 11.45
C HIS A 686 -16.17 -2.58 11.65
N SER A 687 -16.15 -3.40 10.60
CA SER A 687 -15.69 -4.79 10.64
C SER A 687 -14.19 -4.91 10.32
N ASN A 688 -13.67 -6.15 10.29
CA ASN A 688 -12.31 -6.43 9.84
C ASN A 688 -12.18 -6.51 8.30
N LEU A 689 -13.24 -6.23 7.55
CA LEU A 689 -13.24 -6.24 6.09
C LEU A 689 -12.75 -4.90 5.54
N THR A 690 -12.02 -4.97 4.42
CA THR A 690 -11.58 -3.81 3.65
C THR A 690 -12.65 -3.41 2.65
N VAL A 691 -13.03 -2.14 2.66
CA VAL A 691 -13.91 -1.55 1.65
C VAL A 691 -13.08 -1.13 0.44
N PHE A 692 -13.43 -1.63 -0.74
CA PHE A 692 -12.93 -1.11 -2.01
C PHE A 692 -14.05 -0.35 -2.75
N ARG A 693 -13.75 0.89 -3.17
CA ARG A 693 -14.68 1.77 -3.90
C ARG A 693 -13.95 2.42 -5.08
N ALA A 694 -14.56 2.37 -6.26
CA ALA A 694 -14.04 3.01 -7.46
C ALA A 694 -15.19 3.34 -8.44
N PRO A 695 -15.09 4.43 -9.24
CA PRO A 695 -15.96 4.67 -10.39
C PRO A 695 -15.96 3.47 -11.34
N ASP A 696 -17.15 2.95 -11.64
CA ASP A 696 -17.34 1.88 -12.61
C ASP A 696 -18.02 2.45 -13.88
N PRO A 697 -17.27 2.72 -14.96
CA PRO A 697 -17.83 3.31 -16.19
C PRO A 697 -18.75 2.37 -16.94
N GLY A 698 -18.69 1.07 -16.65
CA GLY A 698 -19.59 0.09 -17.21
C GLY A 698 -20.85 -0.10 -16.39
N LEU A 699 -21.19 0.80 -15.46
CA LEU A 699 -22.36 0.68 -14.58
C LEU A 699 -23.10 2.01 -14.49
N VAL A 700 -24.26 2.09 -15.16
CA VAL A 700 -25.05 3.32 -15.30
C VAL A 700 -26.45 3.09 -14.75
N HIS A 701 -26.90 3.98 -13.88
CA HIS A 701 -28.27 4.04 -13.41
C HIS A 701 -29.08 4.91 -14.36
N VAL A 702 -30.02 4.30 -15.07
CA VAL A 702 -30.91 5.00 -15.99
C VAL A 702 -31.83 5.91 -15.20
N PHE A 703 -32.07 7.12 -15.70
CA PHE A 703 -32.98 8.05 -15.03
C PHE A 703 -34.39 7.46 -14.96
N HIS A 704 -35.02 7.62 -13.80
CA HIS A 704 -36.45 7.42 -13.65
C HIS A 704 -36.99 8.50 -12.68
N PRO A 705 -38.26 8.91 -12.80
CA PRO A 705 -38.87 9.83 -11.85
C PRO A 705 -38.79 9.29 -10.41
N ILE A 706 -38.45 10.16 -9.47
CA ILE A 706 -38.34 9.82 -8.05
C ILE A 706 -39.56 10.37 -7.31
N THR A 707 -40.36 9.49 -6.71
CA THR A 707 -41.53 9.86 -5.89
C THR A 707 -41.21 9.63 -4.42
N CYS A 708 -41.18 10.70 -3.63
CA CYS A 708 -40.91 10.65 -2.20
C CYS A 708 -42.21 10.46 -1.41
N ALA A 709 -42.30 9.38 -0.63
CA ALA A 709 -43.48 9.08 0.18
C ALA A 709 -43.65 10.10 1.33
N LYS A 710 -44.91 10.45 1.65
CA LYS A 710 -45.23 11.48 2.66
C LYS A 710 -44.98 11.02 4.11
N ASN A 711 -44.90 9.72 4.35
CA ASN A 711 -44.72 9.12 5.67
C ASN A 711 -43.24 8.83 6.02
N LEU A 712 -42.29 9.30 5.22
CA LEU A 712 -40.87 9.14 5.50
C LEU A 712 -40.44 9.92 6.73
N SER A 713 -39.45 9.41 7.46
CA SER A 713 -38.77 10.19 8.49
C SER A 713 -38.15 11.46 7.90
N LYS A 714 -37.93 12.49 8.71
CA LYS A 714 -37.35 13.77 8.25
C LYS A 714 -36.05 13.58 7.47
N GLU A 715 -35.16 12.71 7.95
CA GLU A 715 -33.89 12.41 7.31
C GLU A 715 -34.08 11.70 5.96
N GLN A 716 -34.91 10.66 5.90
CA GLN A 716 -35.18 9.94 4.64
C GLN A 716 -35.89 10.82 3.61
N SER A 717 -36.81 11.68 4.05
CA SER A 717 -37.47 12.67 3.19
C SER A 717 -36.46 13.63 2.59
N GLN A 718 -35.53 14.16 3.39
CA GLN A 718 -34.44 15.02 2.89
C GLN A 718 -33.51 14.29 1.92
N MET A 719 -33.17 13.02 2.17
CA MET A 719 -32.36 12.21 1.26
C MET A 719 -33.06 11.96 -0.08
N CYS A 720 -34.36 11.62 -0.03
CA CYS A 720 -35.15 11.38 -1.23
C CYS A 720 -35.29 12.66 -2.07
N GLU A 721 -35.69 13.77 -1.44
CA GLU A 721 -35.83 15.06 -2.10
C GLU A 721 -34.49 15.58 -2.65
N GLY A 722 -33.40 15.42 -1.89
CA GLY A 722 -32.06 15.76 -2.34
C GLY A 722 -31.66 14.96 -3.58
N THR A 723 -31.96 13.65 -3.63
CA THR A 723 -31.67 12.80 -4.79
C THR A 723 -32.52 13.20 -6.00
N ARG A 724 -33.81 13.50 -5.77
CA ARG A 724 -34.73 13.96 -6.81
C ARG A 724 -34.25 15.25 -7.48
N LEU A 725 -33.90 16.26 -6.67
CA LEU A 725 -33.40 17.54 -7.16
C LEU A 725 -32.02 17.43 -7.81
N ALA A 726 -31.13 16.60 -7.24
CA ALA A 726 -29.81 16.36 -7.80
C ALA A 726 -29.88 15.65 -9.16
N SER A 727 -30.93 14.86 -9.44
CA SER A 727 -31.07 14.12 -10.69
C SER A 727 -31.71 14.93 -11.82
N THR A 728 -32.04 16.22 -11.60
CA THR A 728 -32.71 17.04 -12.62
C THR A 728 -31.79 17.40 -13.79
N ALA A 729 -30.67 18.06 -13.53
CA ALA A 729 -29.69 18.44 -14.53
C ALA A 729 -28.38 18.90 -13.87
N SER A 730 -27.33 19.11 -14.67
CA SER A 730 -26.11 19.72 -14.17
C SER A 730 -26.37 21.15 -13.71
N ARG A 731 -25.54 21.65 -12.80
CA ARG A 731 -25.67 23.03 -12.30
C ARG A 731 -25.57 24.05 -13.43
N ASP A 732 -24.69 23.83 -14.39
CA ASP A 732 -24.47 24.77 -15.48
C ASP A 732 -25.72 24.84 -16.37
N GLN A 733 -26.35 23.70 -16.68
CA GLN A 733 -27.64 23.66 -17.38
C GLN A 733 -28.77 24.32 -16.58
N LEU A 734 -28.85 24.07 -15.26
CA LEU A 734 -29.84 24.74 -14.41
C LEU A 734 -29.63 26.25 -14.36
N ALA A 735 -28.37 26.71 -14.34
CA ALA A 735 -28.03 28.12 -14.38
C ALA A 735 -28.43 28.75 -15.72
N ASP A 736 -28.18 28.07 -16.84
CA ASP A 736 -28.60 28.49 -18.18
C ASP A 736 -30.14 28.60 -18.26
N LEU A 737 -30.86 27.59 -17.77
CA LEU A 737 -32.34 27.59 -17.72
C LEU A 737 -32.89 28.73 -16.86
N VAL A 738 -32.26 29.01 -15.72
CA VAL A 738 -32.64 30.14 -14.85
C VAL A 738 -32.34 31.47 -15.52
N ALA A 739 -31.19 31.59 -16.20
CA ALA A 739 -30.81 32.80 -16.94
C ALA A 739 -31.78 33.09 -18.10
N GLU A 740 -32.20 32.06 -18.83
CA GLU A 740 -33.20 32.16 -19.90
C GLU A 740 -34.58 32.53 -19.36
N LYS A 741 -35.02 31.89 -18.27
CA LYS A 741 -36.35 32.11 -17.69
C LYS A 741 -36.46 33.44 -16.93
N PHE A 742 -35.35 33.90 -16.36
CA PHE A 742 -35.27 35.13 -15.57
C PHE A 742 -34.12 36.04 -16.05
N PRO A 743 -34.21 36.61 -17.27
CA PRO A 743 -33.13 37.41 -17.85
C PRO A 743 -32.81 38.69 -17.08
N ASN A 744 -33.69 39.11 -16.16
CA ASN A 744 -33.49 40.28 -15.31
C ASN A 744 -32.79 39.95 -13.98
N LEU A 745 -32.63 38.67 -13.62
CA LEU A 745 -31.98 38.23 -12.38
C LEU A 745 -30.45 38.46 -12.42
N LEU A 746 -29.87 38.54 -13.62
CA LEU A 746 -28.43 38.75 -13.86
C LEU A 746 -28.06 40.19 -14.26
N LYS A 747 -29.03 41.13 -14.24
CA LYS A 747 -28.85 42.52 -14.72
C LYS A 747 -28.46 43.54 -13.64
N ASN A 748 -28.11 43.11 -12.43
CA ASN A 748 -27.66 44.01 -11.36
C ASN A 748 -26.20 43.76 -10.98
#